data_AF-A0A250VD31-F1
#
_entry.id   AF-A0A250VD31-F1
#
_cell.length_a   1.000
_cell.length_b   1.000
_cell.length_c   1.000
_cell.angle_alpha   90.00
_cell.angle_beta   90.00
_cell.angle_gamma   90.00
#
_symmetry.space_group_name_H-M   'P 1'
#
loop_
_entity.id
_entity.type
_entity.pdbx_description
1 polymer ?
#
loop_
_entity_poly.entity_id
_entity_poly.type
_entity_poly.pdbx_seq_one_letter_code
_entity_poly.pdbx_strand_id
1 'polypeptide(L)'
;MWDDAFPSFLIGLREGLEAGLIVSVLVATLVRSDQRARLPHVWTGVAAAIGLSMSFGAVLTFTAANLPGKSQEAFGGTLSLVAVVFVTAMVFWMRRSARTFSGEIKQKVTAALGMGAGVLIATSFLAVGREGLETALFLWTTAQAAGSSSGPLAGAAVGLLLAAALCWGLYRRVLHINLTRFFSITGAVLIVIAAGVLGYGMRDLQEATVIPGGTSYAFDLSAHLDPASWYVTVVQGTLNLTPQMTWLQVGVHGAYLAIVMTLFVRGVRGAAPAKPVPVASAAAVAETADGSVPVGLAAAVAAEPTSGASAPAAGTQLAVLPATDVAGAAKRVSVPLDPAEAEQPATPAAMRAEGPADPDARSAAASTAVEAERSAAPAPAGGEAGSVAADADRAASSAAIEAEADPSATSAAEGERASVDEAAAEGERAFAGEPIAEGEKSAEPADSGPEEPSASAEGAVATPSTPRRFPRWTVPAVLVAVPALIAGITVAASSGKPASGTPVVEVSAADCGKGFTAPKPGRQTFQVRNTGSRTSEIYLIDPVSNAVYGEVEGIAPGTTRALIATVGTGSYAWRCVPNGGKAVTSAAVRVGAGGGSVQAVLPVSEKDLAAPLAAYRTYVDQGLADLQTRTRTLQSDLDADKLDQARKDWLPAHTQYASLGAAYGTFADFDAKINGRTAGLAGGVDDPAFTGFHRIEYGLWHGQSAATLAPYAKQLAADVDALRMDFPKQDFDPADLPLRTHEILENTLHRELSGNADYGSGTELATTEANLDGTRELLSLLRPLIDKRNAKVIPAVDTWMRRTEQLVLAQRAEDGTWTPLDKLSDTDRQRLDGSVGQLLEELAPIPDLLEIRKAA
;
A
#
# COMPACT_ATOMS: atom_id res chain seq x y z
N MET A 1 24.95 -23.55 22.59
CA MET A 1 23.60 -23.08 22.98
C MET A 1 23.37 -21.60 22.68
N TRP A 2 24.28 -20.69 23.02
CA TRP A 2 24.16 -19.27 22.61
C TRP A 2 24.36 -19.06 21.10
N ASP A 3 25.02 -20.03 20.48
CA ASP A 3 25.60 -20.01 19.14
C ASP A 3 24.51 -20.05 18.07
N ASP A 4 23.57 -20.99 18.17
CA ASP A 4 22.35 -21.07 17.34
C ASP A 4 21.25 -20.09 17.79
N ALA A 5 21.37 -19.53 19.00
CA ALA A 5 20.39 -18.61 19.57
C ALA A 5 20.57 -17.16 19.08
N PHE A 6 21.81 -16.77 18.73
CA PHE A 6 22.13 -15.37 18.42
C PHE A 6 21.37 -14.79 17.20
N PRO A 7 21.19 -15.49 16.06
CA PRO A 7 20.43 -14.95 14.93
C PRO A 7 18.96 -14.71 15.30
N SER A 8 18.32 -15.69 15.94
CA SER A 8 16.93 -15.60 16.39
C SER A 8 16.74 -14.59 17.53
N PHE A 9 17.76 -14.38 18.37
CA PHE A 9 17.79 -13.28 19.32
C PHE A 9 17.76 -11.91 18.64
N LEU A 10 18.57 -11.71 17.60
CA LEU A 10 18.56 -10.45 16.84
C LEU A 10 17.24 -10.22 16.12
N ILE A 11 16.64 -11.26 15.53
CA ILE A 11 15.29 -11.22 14.94
C ILE A 11 14.25 -10.84 16.01
N GLY A 12 14.14 -11.62 17.10
CA GLY A 12 13.18 -11.36 18.17
C GLY A 12 13.36 -10.00 18.85
N LEU A 13 14.60 -9.52 18.99
CA LEU A 13 14.90 -8.18 19.51
C LEU A 13 14.48 -7.07 18.54
N ARG A 14 14.68 -7.28 17.24
CA ARG A 14 14.32 -6.32 16.21
C ARG A 14 12.81 -6.23 16.05
N GLU A 15 12.17 -7.31 15.62
CA GLU A 15 10.75 -7.30 15.27
C GLU A 15 9.88 -7.02 16.51
N GLY A 16 10.32 -7.50 17.68
CA GLY A 16 9.72 -7.17 18.96
C GLY A 16 9.84 -5.69 19.35
N LEU A 17 10.90 -5.00 18.93
CA LEU A 17 11.08 -3.56 19.16
C LEU A 17 10.27 -2.74 18.14
N GLU A 18 10.13 -3.20 16.89
CA GLU A 18 9.26 -2.57 15.89
C GLU A 18 7.79 -2.63 16.33
N ALA A 19 7.27 -3.82 16.62
CA ALA A 19 5.92 -4.01 17.16
C ALA A 19 5.73 -3.30 18.52
N GLY A 20 6.69 -3.46 19.44
CA GLY A 20 6.67 -2.88 20.77
C GLY A 20 6.72 -1.35 20.76
N LEU A 21 7.39 -0.72 19.79
CA LEU A 21 7.42 0.73 19.63
C LEU A 21 6.05 1.25 19.18
N ILE A 22 5.39 0.61 18.22
CA ILE A 22 4.03 0.99 17.79
C ILE A 22 3.05 0.89 18.97
N VAL A 23 3.07 -0.23 19.71
CA VAL A 23 2.26 -0.40 20.93
C VAL A 23 2.60 0.66 22.00
N SER A 24 3.88 0.98 22.19
CA SER A 24 4.30 2.00 23.16
C SER A 24 3.77 3.39 22.82
N VAL A 25 3.67 3.74 21.53
CA VAL A 25 3.09 5.02 21.08
C VAL A 25 1.57 5.01 21.28
N LEU A 26 0.86 3.94 20.91
CA LEU A 26 -0.58 3.78 21.14
C LEU A 26 -0.95 3.86 22.62
N VAL A 27 -0.16 3.24 23.50
CA VAL A 27 -0.33 3.33 24.95
C VAL A 27 0.01 4.75 25.44
N ALA A 28 1.09 5.37 24.95
CA ALA A 28 1.49 6.71 25.36
C ALA A 28 0.49 7.79 24.95
N THR A 29 -0.17 7.69 23.78
CA THR A 29 -1.24 8.63 23.38
C THR A 29 -2.49 8.43 24.23
N LEU A 30 -2.99 7.20 24.39
CA LEU A 30 -4.15 6.91 25.24
C LEU A 30 -3.94 7.35 26.69
N VAL A 31 -2.72 7.23 27.24
CA VAL A 31 -2.39 7.70 28.59
C VAL A 31 -2.25 9.23 28.67
N ARG A 32 -1.76 9.90 27.61
CA ARG A 32 -1.67 11.39 27.56
C ARG A 32 -3.02 12.06 27.35
N SER A 33 -3.92 11.44 26.60
CA SER A 33 -5.29 11.92 26.37
C SER A 33 -6.27 11.51 27.49
N ASP A 34 -5.76 10.99 28.62
CA ASP A 34 -6.48 10.46 29.79
C ASP A 34 -7.51 9.34 29.52
N GLN A 35 -7.42 8.67 28.37
CA GLN A 35 -8.32 7.60 27.94
C GLN A 35 -7.84 6.21 28.38
N ARG A 36 -7.33 6.09 29.61
CA ARG A 36 -6.77 4.83 30.14
C ARG A 36 -7.78 3.68 30.13
N ALA A 37 -9.07 3.99 30.22
CA ALA A 37 -10.16 3.03 30.09
C ALA A 37 -10.21 2.31 28.72
N ARG A 38 -9.62 2.89 27.66
CA ARG A 38 -9.56 2.28 26.33
C ARG A 38 -8.36 1.33 26.14
N LEU A 39 -7.37 1.32 27.03
CA LEU A 39 -6.18 0.45 26.94
C LEU A 39 -6.47 -1.05 26.74
N PRO A 40 -7.51 -1.67 27.33
CA PRO A 40 -7.83 -3.08 27.08
C PRO A 40 -8.03 -3.42 25.60
N HIS A 41 -8.53 -2.48 24.78
CA HIS A 41 -8.76 -2.69 23.35
C HIS A 41 -7.45 -2.81 22.54
N VAL A 42 -6.42 -2.05 22.93
CA VAL A 42 -5.07 -2.21 22.37
C VAL A 42 -4.56 -3.60 22.70
N TRP A 43 -4.66 -4.02 23.96
CA TRP A 43 -4.21 -5.34 24.41
C TRP A 43 -4.99 -6.50 23.79
N THR A 44 -6.29 -6.36 23.49
CA THR A 44 -7.02 -7.40 22.74
C THR A 44 -6.55 -7.52 21.30
N GLY A 45 -6.22 -6.40 20.64
CA GLY A 45 -5.62 -6.43 19.29
C GLY A 45 -4.23 -7.07 19.30
N VAL A 46 -3.37 -6.70 20.25
CA VAL A 46 -2.04 -7.30 20.46
C VAL A 46 -2.13 -8.80 20.73
N ALA A 47 -3.04 -9.24 21.61
CA ALA A 47 -3.22 -10.65 21.94
C ALA A 47 -3.71 -11.47 20.73
N ALA A 48 -4.64 -10.92 19.93
CA ALA A 48 -5.10 -11.55 18.70
C ALA A 48 -3.99 -11.65 17.65
N ALA A 49 -3.13 -10.64 17.53
CA ALA A 49 -1.98 -10.64 16.62
C ALA A 49 -0.93 -11.70 17.00
N ILE A 50 -0.60 -11.81 18.29
CA ILE A 50 0.29 -12.86 18.81
C ILE A 50 -0.31 -14.25 18.54
N GLY A 51 -1.62 -14.42 18.76
CA GLY A 51 -2.35 -15.66 18.44
C GLY A 51 -2.27 -16.04 16.95
N LEU A 52 -2.46 -15.08 16.05
CA LEU A 52 -2.31 -15.27 14.60
C LEU A 52 -0.89 -15.69 14.23
N SER A 53 0.12 -15.01 14.78
CA SER A 53 1.54 -15.24 14.48
C SER A 53 2.01 -16.62 14.93
N MET A 54 1.61 -17.04 16.13
CA MET A 54 1.88 -18.41 16.62
C MET A 54 1.16 -19.46 15.77
N SER A 55 -0.08 -19.19 15.36
CA SER A 55 -0.85 -20.09 14.48
C SER A 55 -0.19 -20.24 13.11
N PHE A 56 0.31 -19.15 12.53
CA PHE A 56 1.01 -19.16 11.25
C PHE A 56 2.33 -19.95 11.32
N GLY A 57 3.17 -19.72 12.33
CA GLY A 57 4.40 -20.49 12.55
C GLY A 57 4.12 -21.99 12.78
N ALA A 58 3.03 -22.31 13.49
CA ALA A 58 2.57 -23.69 13.64
C ALA A 58 2.15 -24.31 12.30
N VAL A 59 1.36 -23.60 11.47
CA VAL A 59 0.97 -24.06 10.13
C VAL A 59 2.19 -24.33 9.26
N LEU A 60 3.18 -23.42 9.21
CA LEU A 60 4.42 -23.65 8.45
C LEU A 60 5.15 -24.94 8.90
N THR A 61 5.28 -25.11 10.22
CA THR A 61 5.95 -26.28 10.83
C THR A 61 5.22 -27.58 10.49
N PHE A 62 3.89 -27.62 10.68
CA PHE A 62 3.10 -28.81 10.38
C PHE A 62 2.99 -29.09 8.88
N THR A 63 2.93 -28.07 8.02
CA THR A 63 2.94 -28.26 6.57
C THR A 63 4.25 -28.89 6.12
N ALA A 64 5.40 -28.36 6.53
CA ALA A 64 6.71 -28.92 6.16
C ALA A 64 6.91 -30.35 6.67
N ALA A 65 6.51 -30.64 7.92
CA ALA A 65 6.62 -31.97 8.52
C ALA A 65 5.73 -33.05 7.87
N ASN A 66 4.76 -32.67 7.03
CA ASN A 66 3.88 -33.59 6.31
C ASN A 66 4.23 -33.72 4.81
N LEU A 67 5.30 -33.08 4.33
CA LEU A 67 5.78 -33.22 2.95
C LEU A 67 6.75 -34.41 2.81
N PRO A 68 6.73 -35.14 1.68
CA PRO A 68 7.80 -36.10 1.35
C PRO A 68 9.16 -35.40 1.26
N GLY A 69 10.26 -36.05 1.67
CA GLY A 69 11.60 -35.43 1.82
C GLY A 69 12.02 -34.47 0.69
N LYS A 70 11.99 -34.91 -0.58
CA LYS A 70 12.30 -34.04 -1.73
C LYS A 70 11.43 -32.78 -1.84
N SER A 71 10.15 -32.88 -1.46
CA SER A 71 9.22 -31.74 -1.43
C SER A 71 9.43 -30.88 -0.20
N GLN A 72 9.85 -31.46 0.93
CA GLN A 72 10.23 -30.73 2.14
C GLN A 72 11.51 -29.90 1.91
N GLU A 73 12.53 -30.49 1.29
CA GLU A 73 13.76 -29.82 0.84
C GLU A 73 13.42 -28.70 -0.16
N ALA A 74 12.66 -28.99 -1.22
CA ALA A 74 12.25 -27.97 -2.20
C ALA A 74 11.47 -26.80 -1.56
N PHE A 75 10.61 -27.11 -0.58
CA PHE A 75 9.82 -26.12 0.17
C PHE A 75 10.71 -25.26 1.10
N GLY A 76 11.61 -25.87 1.86
CA GLY A 76 12.58 -25.20 2.72
C GLY A 76 13.52 -24.28 1.94
N GLY A 77 14.06 -24.78 0.84
CA GLY A 77 14.91 -24.01 -0.08
C GLY A 77 14.19 -22.83 -0.72
N THR A 78 12.96 -23.04 -1.21
CA THR A 78 12.15 -21.97 -1.81
C THR A 78 11.77 -20.90 -0.77
N LEU A 79 11.34 -21.29 0.44
CA LEU A 79 10.98 -20.31 1.46
C LEU A 79 12.20 -19.54 1.98
N SER A 80 13.39 -20.17 2.00
CA SER A 80 14.65 -19.50 2.31
C SER A 80 15.00 -18.42 1.28
N LEU A 81 14.77 -18.65 -0.02
CA LEU A 81 14.93 -17.61 -1.05
C LEU A 81 13.95 -16.45 -0.84
N VAL A 82 12.67 -16.75 -0.59
CA VAL A 82 11.64 -15.72 -0.31
C VAL A 82 12.00 -14.91 0.93
N ALA A 83 12.44 -15.57 2.00
CA ALA A 83 12.88 -14.91 3.22
C ALA A 83 14.08 -13.98 2.97
N VAL A 84 15.07 -14.39 2.18
CA VAL A 84 16.24 -13.55 1.86
C VAL A 84 15.83 -12.31 1.05
N VAL A 85 14.99 -12.46 0.02
CA VAL A 85 14.46 -11.31 -0.74
C VAL A 85 13.72 -10.34 0.18
N PHE A 86 12.88 -10.88 1.06
CA PHE A 86 12.06 -10.10 1.99
C PHE A 86 12.91 -9.40 3.07
N VAL A 87 13.85 -10.09 3.74
CA VAL A 87 14.83 -9.48 4.66
C VAL A 87 15.61 -8.36 3.96
N THR A 88 16.08 -8.59 2.72
CA THR A 88 16.84 -7.57 1.97
C THR A 88 16.00 -6.32 1.76
N ALA A 89 14.78 -6.47 1.22
CA ALA A 89 13.87 -5.37 0.97
C ALA A 89 13.54 -4.61 2.26
N MET A 90 13.26 -5.33 3.35
CA MET A 90 12.91 -4.81 4.66
C MET A 90 14.07 -4.05 5.33
N VAL A 91 15.31 -4.53 5.22
CA VAL A 91 16.52 -3.84 5.72
C VAL A 91 16.74 -2.50 5.00
N PHE A 92 16.49 -2.41 3.69
CA PHE A 92 16.54 -1.14 2.97
C PHE A 92 15.33 -0.24 3.25
N TRP A 93 14.13 -0.81 3.34
CA TRP A 93 12.88 -0.09 3.64
C TRP A 93 12.93 0.55 5.03
N MET A 94 13.26 -0.21 6.07
CA MET A 94 13.31 0.31 7.43
C MET A 94 14.44 1.35 7.59
N ARG A 95 15.59 1.19 6.92
CA ARG A 95 16.65 2.22 6.92
C ARG A 95 16.16 3.58 6.39
N ARG A 96 15.20 3.58 5.45
CA ARG A 96 14.49 4.79 4.99
C ARG A 96 13.44 5.23 6.02
N SER A 97 12.61 4.30 6.49
CA SER A 97 11.48 4.54 7.41
C SER A 97 11.89 5.05 8.80
N ALA A 98 13.05 4.65 9.32
CA ALA A 98 13.60 5.07 10.61
C ALA A 98 13.84 6.59 10.73
N ARG A 99 13.72 7.35 9.62
CA ARG A 99 13.78 8.81 9.59
C ARG A 99 12.39 9.48 9.67
N THR A 100 11.32 8.84 9.21
CA THR A 100 9.94 9.39 9.17
C THR A 100 9.02 8.87 10.28
N PHE A 101 9.35 7.72 10.87
CA PHE A 101 8.52 6.95 11.84
C PHE A 101 7.92 7.77 13.00
N SER A 102 8.63 8.79 13.49
CA SER A 102 8.19 9.61 14.63
C SER A 102 7.14 10.68 14.29
N GLY A 103 6.93 10.99 13.01
CA GLY A 103 5.91 11.93 12.53
C GLY A 103 4.60 11.23 12.21
N GLU A 104 4.66 10.24 11.32
CA GLU A 104 3.47 9.55 10.78
C GLU A 104 2.60 8.89 11.86
N ILE A 105 3.22 8.25 12.87
CA ILE A 105 2.45 7.58 13.93
C ILE A 105 1.74 8.62 14.83
N LYS A 106 2.30 9.81 15.04
CA LYS A 106 1.61 10.88 15.79
C LYS A 106 0.36 11.36 15.05
N GLN A 107 0.44 11.56 13.74
CA GLN A 107 -0.72 11.96 12.92
C GLN A 107 -1.79 10.86 12.90
N LYS A 108 -1.43 9.63 12.51
CA LYS A 108 -2.37 8.50 12.38
C LYS A 108 -3.08 8.15 13.69
N VAL A 109 -2.39 8.26 14.83
CA VAL A 109 -2.99 7.98 16.15
C VAL A 109 -3.83 9.14 16.67
N THR A 110 -3.57 10.39 16.27
CA THR A 110 -4.44 11.53 16.61
C THR A 110 -5.80 11.42 15.90
N ALA A 111 -5.82 10.97 14.64
CA ALA A 111 -7.05 10.65 13.91
C ALA A 111 -7.83 9.47 14.55
N ALA A 112 -7.12 8.43 15.01
CA ALA A 112 -7.76 7.26 15.63
C ALA A 112 -8.47 7.54 16.98
N LEU A 113 -8.14 8.63 17.68
CA LEU A 113 -8.77 8.99 18.97
C LEU A 113 -10.24 9.42 18.82
N GLY A 114 -10.67 9.82 17.62
CA GLY A 114 -12.07 10.14 17.30
C GLY A 114 -12.96 8.93 17.03
N MET A 115 -12.38 7.73 16.84
CA MET A 115 -13.13 6.53 16.42
C MET A 115 -13.41 5.53 17.54
N GLY A 116 -14.36 4.63 17.28
CA GLY A 116 -14.87 3.64 18.22
C GLY A 116 -13.87 2.53 18.59
N ALA A 117 -14.20 1.78 19.64
CA ALA A 117 -13.36 0.73 20.22
C ALA A 117 -12.79 -0.28 19.20
N GLY A 118 -13.58 -0.66 18.19
CA GLY A 118 -13.17 -1.61 17.15
C GLY A 118 -11.95 -1.16 16.33
N VAL A 119 -11.80 0.15 16.07
CA VAL A 119 -10.66 0.69 15.32
C VAL A 119 -9.36 0.56 16.12
N LEU A 120 -9.39 0.80 17.43
CA LEU A 120 -8.21 0.58 18.29
C LEU A 120 -7.78 -0.90 18.34
N ILE A 121 -8.74 -1.83 18.36
CA ILE A 121 -8.45 -3.28 18.25
C ILE A 121 -7.82 -3.56 16.89
N ALA A 122 -8.46 -3.15 15.80
CA ALA A 122 -8.03 -3.43 14.43
C ALA A 122 -6.66 -2.82 14.12
N THR A 123 -6.41 -1.55 14.47
CA THR A 123 -5.10 -0.90 14.28
C THR A 123 -4.01 -1.61 15.07
N SER A 124 -4.26 -1.99 16.33
CA SER A 124 -3.27 -2.70 17.16
C SER A 124 -3.02 -4.13 16.64
N PHE A 125 -4.07 -4.80 16.15
CA PHE A 125 -4.00 -6.13 15.56
C PHE A 125 -3.25 -6.13 14.22
N LEU A 126 -3.56 -5.22 13.30
CA LEU A 126 -2.89 -5.15 12.00
C LEU A 126 -1.44 -4.73 12.14
N ALA A 127 -1.15 -3.75 13.00
CA ALA A 127 0.22 -3.30 13.24
C ALA A 127 1.09 -4.42 13.85
N VAL A 128 0.67 -5.05 14.94
CA VAL A 128 1.46 -6.13 15.57
C VAL A 128 1.39 -7.44 14.77
N GLY A 129 0.28 -7.69 14.07
CA GLY A 129 0.06 -8.89 13.29
C GLY A 129 0.98 -8.99 12.08
N ARG A 130 1.27 -7.86 11.41
CA ARG A 130 2.27 -7.81 10.34
C ARG A 130 3.65 -8.20 10.86
N GLU A 131 4.19 -7.45 11.83
CA GLU A 131 5.53 -7.72 12.38
C GLU A 131 5.62 -9.13 12.98
N GLY A 132 4.54 -9.62 13.60
CA GLY A 132 4.47 -10.95 14.19
C GLY A 132 4.44 -12.09 13.17
N LEU A 133 3.76 -11.92 12.03
CA LEU A 133 3.80 -12.89 10.92
C LEU A 133 5.19 -12.95 10.29
N GLU A 134 5.84 -11.79 10.12
CA GLU A 134 7.21 -11.68 9.62
C GLU A 134 8.20 -12.32 10.61
N THR A 135 8.07 -12.03 11.91
CA THR A 135 8.81 -12.71 12.99
C THR A 135 8.66 -14.22 12.91
N ALA A 136 7.42 -14.72 12.77
CA ALA A 136 7.15 -16.16 12.70
C ALA A 136 7.79 -16.81 11.46
N LEU A 137 7.78 -16.13 10.30
CA LEU A 137 8.43 -16.60 9.08
C LEU A 137 9.96 -16.67 9.24
N PHE A 138 10.59 -15.60 9.74
CA PHE A 138 12.04 -15.55 9.92
C PHE A 138 12.55 -16.51 10.97
N LEU A 139 11.85 -16.64 12.11
CA LEU A 139 12.20 -17.60 13.14
C LEU A 139 12.04 -19.04 12.64
N TRP A 140 11.03 -19.31 11.80
CA TRP A 140 10.85 -20.62 11.20
C TRP A 140 11.98 -20.98 10.22
N THR A 141 12.35 -20.09 9.28
CA THR A 141 13.46 -20.36 8.35
C THR A 141 14.81 -20.46 9.06
N THR A 142 15.03 -19.63 10.07
CA THR A 142 16.26 -19.69 10.91
C THR A 142 16.31 -20.98 11.73
N ALA A 143 15.19 -21.44 12.28
CA ALA A 143 15.12 -22.71 13.02
C ALA A 143 15.36 -23.92 12.10
N GLN A 144 14.83 -23.91 10.88
CA GLN A 144 15.10 -24.95 9.88
C GLN A 144 16.61 -25.02 9.55
N ALA A 145 17.25 -23.87 9.31
CA ALA A 145 18.69 -23.80 9.07
C ALA A 145 19.55 -24.28 10.27
N ALA A 146 19.07 -24.06 11.50
CA ALA A 146 19.75 -24.49 12.73
C ALA A 146 19.43 -25.94 13.17
N GLY A 147 18.63 -26.67 12.39
CA GLY A 147 18.34 -28.09 12.61
C GLY A 147 17.62 -28.40 13.92
N SER A 148 18.07 -29.44 14.63
CA SER A 148 17.39 -29.97 15.83
C SER A 148 17.73 -29.23 17.14
N SER A 149 18.29 -28.02 17.06
CA SER A 149 18.67 -27.23 18.24
C SER A 149 17.48 -26.44 18.83
N SER A 150 17.42 -26.32 20.15
CA SER A 150 16.47 -25.43 20.84
C SER A 150 16.98 -23.99 20.97
N GLY A 151 18.19 -23.71 20.46
CA GLY A 151 18.85 -22.41 20.51
C GLY A 151 18.02 -21.29 19.86
N PRO A 152 17.53 -21.42 18.62
CA PRO A 152 16.72 -20.41 17.94
C PRO A 152 15.52 -19.94 18.78
N LEU A 153 14.80 -20.87 19.39
CA LEU A 153 13.58 -20.59 20.16
C LEU A 153 13.91 -19.88 21.48
N ALA A 154 14.99 -20.28 22.17
CA ALA A 154 15.49 -19.60 23.36
C ALA A 154 16.02 -18.18 23.03
N GLY A 155 16.76 -18.04 21.92
CA GLY A 155 17.26 -16.77 21.44
C GLY A 155 16.14 -15.77 21.14
N ALA A 156 15.15 -16.20 20.36
CA ALA A 156 13.95 -15.41 20.06
C ALA A 156 13.24 -14.92 21.33
N ALA A 157 13.05 -15.81 22.31
CA ALA A 157 12.42 -15.46 23.58
C ALA A 157 13.22 -14.39 24.35
N VAL A 158 14.55 -14.52 24.44
CA VAL A 158 15.42 -13.52 25.08
C VAL A 158 15.39 -12.19 24.32
N GLY A 159 15.36 -12.22 22.98
CA GLY A 159 15.26 -11.04 22.13
C GLY A 159 13.95 -10.27 22.36
N LEU A 160 12.81 -10.98 22.33
CA LEU A 160 11.48 -10.42 22.58
C LEU A 160 11.35 -9.86 24.01
N LEU A 161 11.90 -10.54 25.02
CA LEU A 161 11.93 -10.05 26.41
C LEU A 161 12.75 -8.76 26.55
N LEU A 162 13.93 -8.70 25.92
CA LEU A 162 14.76 -7.50 25.91
C LEU A 162 14.07 -6.35 25.13
N ALA A 163 13.44 -6.63 24.00
CA ALA A 163 12.65 -5.65 23.26
C ALA A 163 11.52 -5.06 24.12
N ALA A 164 10.74 -5.90 24.82
CA ALA A 164 9.70 -5.47 25.73
C ALA A 164 10.24 -4.59 26.87
N ALA A 165 11.40 -4.93 27.44
CA ALA A 165 12.07 -4.13 28.46
C ALA A 165 12.55 -2.76 27.91
N LEU A 166 13.10 -2.73 26.70
CA LEU A 166 13.50 -1.48 26.03
C LEU A 166 12.30 -0.58 25.71
N CYS A 167 11.21 -1.13 25.16
CA CYS A 167 9.98 -0.39 24.89
C CYS A 167 9.34 0.16 26.18
N TRP A 168 9.40 -0.58 27.28
CA TRP A 168 8.96 -0.11 28.61
C TRP A 168 9.86 1.02 29.14
N GLY A 169 11.18 0.94 28.96
CA GLY A 169 12.13 2.01 29.31
C GLY A 169 11.96 3.28 28.47
N LEU A 170 11.65 3.13 27.18
CA LEU A 170 11.29 4.23 26.28
C LEU A 170 9.96 4.88 26.70
N TYR A 171 8.93 4.09 27.04
CA TYR A 171 7.66 4.59 27.55
C TYR A 171 7.83 5.41 28.85
N ARG A 172 8.70 4.96 29.76
CA ARG A 172 9.04 5.71 30.99
C ARG A 172 9.97 6.92 30.77
N ARG A 173 10.38 7.22 29.53
CA ARG A 173 11.37 8.27 29.16
C ARG A 173 12.73 8.12 29.84
N VAL A 174 13.12 6.90 30.23
CA VAL A 174 14.41 6.61 30.89
C VAL A 174 15.53 6.35 29.88
N LEU A 175 15.18 5.95 28.64
CA LEU A 175 16.14 5.60 27.60
C LEU A 175 16.08 6.60 26.43
N HIS A 176 17.24 7.11 26.02
CA HIS A 176 17.41 7.91 24.79
C HIS A 176 18.26 7.11 23.78
N ILE A 177 17.60 6.28 22.97
CA ILE A 177 18.25 5.41 21.99
C ILE A 177 18.30 6.11 20.62
N ASN A 178 19.46 6.07 19.96
CA ASN A 178 19.61 6.54 18.58
C ASN A 178 19.11 5.45 17.61
N LEU A 179 17.81 5.41 17.33
CA LEU A 179 17.15 4.40 16.47
C LEU A 179 17.90 4.19 15.13
N THR A 180 18.31 5.26 14.46
CA THR A 180 19.06 5.19 13.19
C THR A 180 20.38 4.43 13.33
N ARG A 181 21.10 4.56 14.46
CA ARG A 181 22.35 3.79 14.70
C ARG A 181 22.03 2.34 15.01
N PHE A 182 21.03 2.10 15.86
CA PHE A 182 20.58 0.75 16.21
C PHE A 182 20.21 -0.06 14.96
N PHE A 183 19.28 0.45 14.14
CA PHE A 183 18.85 -0.22 12.91
C PHE A 183 19.94 -0.31 11.83
N SER A 184 20.92 0.61 11.80
CA SER A 184 22.05 0.49 10.88
C SER A 184 23.01 -0.65 11.27
N ILE A 185 23.23 -0.86 12.57
CA ILE A 185 24.08 -1.94 13.08
C ILE A 185 23.37 -3.29 12.94
N THR A 186 22.12 -3.40 13.39
CA THR A 186 21.36 -4.66 13.30
C THR A 186 21.07 -5.03 11.85
N GLY A 187 20.77 -4.06 10.97
CA GLY A 187 20.60 -4.27 9.53
C GLY A 187 21.86 -4.81 8.84
N ALA A 188 23.05 -4.33 9.21
CA ALA A 188 24.31 -4.88 8.69
C ALA A 188 24.49 -6.36 9.10
N VAL A 189 24.22 -6.71 10.36
CA VAL A 189 24.32 -8.10 10.83
C VAL A 189 23.29 -9.01 10.15
N LEU A 190 22.06 -8.52 9.93
CA LEU A 190 21.02 -9.27 9.20
C LEU A 190 21.39 -9.54 7.74
N ILE A 191 22.13 -8.64 7.07
CA ILE A 191 22.66 -8.92 5.71
C ILE A 191 23.64 -10.10 5.74
N VAL A 192 24.47 -10.21 6.77
CA VAL A 192 25.40 -11.34 6.92
C VAL A 192 24.64 -12.65 7.16
N ILE A 193 23.65 -12.65 8.06
CA ILE A 193 22.79 -13.82 8.34
C ILE A 193 22.01 -14.24 7.08
N ALA A 194 21.46 -13.28 6.34
CA ALA A 194 20.72 -13.53 5.10
C ALA A 194 21.61 -14.16 4.01
N ALA A 195 22.89 -13.80 3.92
CA ALA A 195 23.84 -14.49 3.04
C ALA A 195 23.97 -15.97 3.41
N GLY A 196 23.96 -16.28 4.71
CA GLY A 196 23.92 -17.65 5.23
C GLY A 196 22.63 -18.40 4.88
N VAL A 197 21.46 -17.82 5.18
CA VAL A 197 20.14 -18.40 4.83
C VAL A 197 20.03 -18.65 3.32
N LEU A 198 20.61 -17.78 2.49
CA LEU A 198 20.70 -17.97 1.05
C LEU A 198 21.56 -19.18 0.66
N GLY A 199 22.75 -19.33 1.28
CA GLY A 199 23.63 -20.49 1.07
C GLY A 199 23.01 -21.83 1.48
N TYR A 200 22.20 -21.84 2.53
CA TYR A 200 21.39 -22.98 2.96
C TYR A 200 20.21 -23.24 2.01
N GLY A 201 19.45 -22.21 1.63
CA GLY A 201 18.34 -22.37 0.68
C GLY A 201 18.79 -22.93 -0.67
N MET A 202 20.00 -22.58 -1.12
CA MET A 202 20.62 -23.17 -2.30
C MET A 202 21.03 -24.64 -2.11
N ARG A 203 21.35 -25.08 -0.89
CA ARG A 203 21.64 -26.49 -0.57
C ARG A 203 20.39 -27.34 -0.70
N ASP A 204 19.31 -26.94 -0.04
CA ASP A 204 18.02 -27.64 -0.06
C ASP A 204 17.49 -27.78 -1.50
N LEU A 205 17.67 -26.77 -2.36
CA LEU A 205 17.31 -26.85 -3.78
C LEU A 205 18.21 -27.79 -4.61
N GLN A 206 19.47 -27.98 -4.21
CA GLN A 206 20.37 -28.97 -4.82
C GLN A 206 20.05 -30.39 -4.37
N GLU A 207 19.70 -30.59 -3.09
CA GLU A 207 19.31 -31.90 -2.52
C GLU A 207 17.96 -32.36 -3.08
N ALA A 208 16.99 -31.45 -3.17
CA ALA A 208 15.70 -31.66 -3.83
C ALA A 208 15.80 -31.94 -5.35
N THR A 209 17.00 -31.91 -5.93
CA THR A 209 17.27 -32.07 -7.38
C THR A 209 16.62 -31.01 -8.27
N VAL A 210 16.27 -29.84 -7.71
CA VAL A 210 15.72 -28.68 -8.45
C VAL A 210 16.82 -27.97 -9.23
N ILE A 211 18.04 -27.94 -8.67
CA ILE A 211 19.21 -27.27 -9.26
C ILE A 211 20.41 -28.24 -9.26
N PRO A 212 21.19 -28.36 -10.35
CA PRO A 212 22.31 -29.29 -10.41
C PRO A 212 23.50 -28.86 -9.51
N GLY A 213 24.45 -29.79 -9.33
CA GLY A 213 25.73 -29.51 -8.68
C GLY A 213 25.83 -29.82 -7.17
N GLY A 214 24.85 -30.53 -6.59
CA GLY A 214 24.86 -30.91 -5.16
C GLY A 214 26.04 -31.79 -4.69
N THR A 215 26.84 -32.31 -5.63
CA THR A 215 28.09 -33.07 -5.39
C THR A 215 29.36 -32.30 -5.76
N SER A 216 29.25 -31.05 -6.22
CA SER A 216 30.38 -30.22 -6.66
C SER A 216 30.88 -29.33 -5.53
N TYR A 217 31.63 -29.93 -4.61
CA TYR A 217 32.18 -29.25 -3.44
C TYR A 217 33.29 -28.26 -3.82
N ALA A 218 33.24 -27.06 -3.24
CA ALA A 218 34.32 -26.07 -3.30
C ALA A 218 35.41 -26.38 -2.28
N PHE A 219 35.00 -26.82 -1.09
CA PHE A 219 35.87 -27.35 -0.06
C PHE A 219 35.11 -28.40 0.76
N ASP A 220 35.88 -29.35 1.29
CA ASP A 220 35.45 -30.30 2.31
C ASP A 220 36.48 -30.30 3.43
N LEU A 221 36.11 -29.67 4.55
CA LEU A 221 36.91 -29.57 5.76
C LEU A 221 36.39 -30.49 6.87
N SER A 222 35.38 -31.34 6.60
CA SER A 222 34.75 -32.21 7.60
C SER A 222 35.71 -33.20 8.27
N ALA A 223 36.79 -33.58 7.56
CA ALA A 223 37.85 -34.44 8.10
C ALA A 223 38.81 -33.74 9.07
N HIS A 224 38.79 -32.39 9.14
CA HIS A 224 39.71 -31.57 9.93
C HIS A 224 39.00 -30.65 10.94
N LEU A 225 37.72 -30.38 10.75
CA LEU A 225 36.87 -29.58 11.61
C LEU A 225 35.79 -30.46 12.22
N ASP A 226 35.84 -30.66 13.54
CA ASP A 226 34.78 -31.35 14.28
C ASP A 226 33.49 -30.51 14.25
N PRO A 227 32.38 -31.00 13.67
CA PRO A 227 31.11 -30.28 13.63
C PRO A 227 30.50 -30.00 15.02
N ALA A 228 30.89 -30.77 16.05
CA ALA A 228 30.48 -30.57 17.43
C ALA A 228 31.35 -29.53 18.18
N SER A 229 32.40 -29.00 17.55
CA SER A 229 33.25 -27.99 18.16
C SER A 229 32.56 -26.62 18.18
N TRP A 230 32.60 -25.95 19.33
CA TRP A 230 31.83 -24.73 19.60
C TRP A 230 32.04 -23.62 18.54
N TYR A 231 33.25 -23.47 18.00
CA TYR A 231 33.57 -22.44 17.01
C TYR A 231 33.02 -22.79 15.61
N VAL A 232 32.95 -24.09 15.24
CA VAL A 232 32.24 -24.52 14.03
C VAL A 232 30.74 -24.30 14.21
N THR A 233 30.17 -24.65 15.37
CA THR A 233 28.76 -24.37 15.68
C THR A 233 28.44 -22.87 15.67
N VAL A 234 29.32 -21.99 16.17
CA VAL A 234 29.14 -20.53 16.05
C VAL A 234 29.16 -20.08 14.60
N VAL A 235 30.15 -20.50 13.81
CA VAL A 235 30.28 -20.08 12.39
C VAL A 235 29.11 -20.62 11.55
N GLN A 236 28.70 -21.85 11.78
CA GLN A 236 27.54 -22.45 11.12
C GLN A 236 26.23 -21.80 11.60
N GLY A 237 26.02 -21.62 12.91
CA GLY A 237 24.80 -21.00 13.44
C GLY A 237 24.63 -19.53 13.05
N THR A 238 25.72 -18.75 12.98
CA THR A 238 25.65 -17.29 12.70
C THR A 238 25.84 -16.90 11.23
N LEU A 239 26.67 -17.64 10.47
CA LEU A 239 27.00 -17.34 9.07
C LEU A 239 26.44 -18.39 8.09
N ASN A 240 25.91 -19.51 8.59
CA ASN A 240 25.47 -20.67 7.81
C ASN A 240 26.56 -21.22 6.86
N LEU A 241 27.82 -21.13 7.31
CA LEU A 241 28.97 -21.71 6.64
C LEU A 241 29.23 -23.11 7.22
N THR A 242 28.92 -24.14 6.45
CA THR A 242 29.14 -25.54 6.81
C THR A 242 30.57 -26.00 6.45
N PRO A 243 31.15 -27.02 7.14
CA PRO A 243 32.48 -27.56 6.80
C PRO A 243 32.57 -28.13 5.36
N GLN A 244 31.44 -28.45 4.75
CA GLN A 244 31.29 -28.83 3.34
C GLN A 244 30.38 -27.81 2.65
N MET A 245 30.83 -27.16 1.59
CA MET A 245 30.00 -26.26 0.77
C MET A 245 30.24 -26.49 -0.72
N THR A 246 29.20 -26.37 -1.55
CA THR A 246 29.33 -26.42 -3.01
C THR A 246 29.80 -25.09 -3.59
N TRP A 247 30.40 -25.12 -4.79
CA TRP A 247 30.79 -23.90 -5.53
C TRP A 247 29.64 -22.92 -5.71
N LEU A 248 28.41 -23.43 -5.87
CA LEU A 248 27.21 -22.61 -5.99
C LEU A 248 26.88 -21.88 -4.69
N GLN A 249 26.94 -22.56 -3.54
CA GLN A 249 26.69 -21.94 -2.24
C GLN A 249 27.70 -20.83 -1.94
N VAL A 250 28.99 -21.10 -2.13
CA VAL A 250 30.07 -20.12 -1.89
C VAL A 250 29.94 -18.91 -2.81
N GLY A 251 29.70 -19.15 -4.11
CA GLY A 251 29.55 -18.08 -5.10
C GLY A 251 28.33 -17.18 -4.81
N VAL A 252 27.18 -17.77 -4.52
CA VAL A 252 25.94 -17.02 -4.23
C VAL A 252 26.03 -16.26 -2.90
N HIS A 253 26.57 -16.89 -1.84
CA HIS A 253 26.80 -16.25 -0.54
C HIS A 253 27.72 -15.03 -0.68
N GLY A 254 28.87 -15.20 -1.34
CA GLY A 254 29.84 -14.13 -1.56
C GLY A 254 29.32 -13.00 -2.43
N ALA A 255 28.62 -13.32 -3.53
CA ALA A 255 28.03 -12.32 -4.43
C ALA A 255 26.94 -11.50 -3.74
N TYR A 256 26.03 -12.15 -3.00
CA TYR A 256 24.98 -11.47 -2.23
C TYR A 256 25.59 -10.54 -1.18
N LEU A 257 26.55 -11.04 -0.38
CA LEU A 257 27.22 -10.24 0.64
C LEU A 257 27.91 -9.01 0.03
N ALA A 258 28.69 -9.20 -1.04
CA ALA A 258 29.43 -8.12 -1.70
C ALA A 258 28.50 -7.04 -2.27
N ILE A 259 27.42 -7.42 -2.98
CA ILE A 259 26.48 -6.48 -3.59
C ILE A 259 25.66 -5.76 -2.52
N VAL A 260 24.99 -6.52 -1.65
CA VAL A 260 24.01 -5.98 -0.69
C VAL A 260 24.70 -5.14 0.40
N MET A 261 25.82 -5.60 0.96
CA MET A 261 26.58 -4.83 1.95
C MET A 261 27.15 -3.55 1.32
N THR A 262 27.63 -3.57 0.08
CA THR A 262 28.14 -2.37 -0.60
C THR A 262 27.03 -1.34 -0.81
N LEU A 263 25.85 -1.76 -1.27
CA LEU A 263 24.69 -0.89 -1.43
C LEU A 263 24.23 -0.30 -0.08
N PHE A 264 24.20 -1.13 0.98
CA PHE A 264 23.84 -0.71 2.33
C PHE A 264 24.82 0.33 2.88
N VAL A 265 26.13 0.05 2.85
CA VAL A 265 27.18 0.95 3.37
C VAL A 265 27.30 2.24 2.55
N ARG A 266 27.15 2.19 1.22
CA ARG A 266 27.06 3.41 0.39
C ARG A 266 25.87 4.28 0.82
N GLY A 267 24.73 3.64 1.09
CA GLY A 267 23.54 4.32 1.64
C GLY A 267 23.75 4.94 3.03
N VAL A 268 24.64 4.38 3.86
CA VAL A 268 25.02 4.95 5.17
C VAL A 268 25.99 6.13 4.99
N ARG A 269 27.01 6.00 4.12
CA ARG A 269 28.03 7.04 3.88
C ARG A 269 27.52 8.28 3.14
N GLY A 270 26.41 8.17 2.39
CA GLY A 270 25.76 9.31 1.73
C GLY A 270 25.14 10.35 2.69
N ALA A 271 25.18 10.13 4.01
CA ALA A 271 24.70 11.06 5.04
C ALA A 271 25.86 11.75 5.78
N ALA A 272 26.79 12.35 5.05
CA ALA A 272 27.69 13.35 5.63
C ALA A 272 26.86 14.62 5.93
N PRO A 273 26.93 15.21 7.13
CA PRO A 273 26.27 16.48 7.39
C PRO A 273 26.88 17.55 6.46
N ALA A 274 26.03 18.32 5.79
CA ALA A 274 26.49 19.49 5.05
C ALA A 274 27.28 20.37 6.03
N LYS A 275 28.53 20.67 5.68
CA LYS A 275 29.40 21.55 6.47
C LYS A 275 28.63 22.87 6.66
N PRO A 276 28.42 23.37 7.89
CA PRO A 276 27.73 24.64 8.07
C PRO A 276 28.44 25.71 7.25
N VAL A 277 27.75 26.27 6.27
CA VAL A 277 28.20 27.52 5.64
C VAL A 277 28.21 28.53 6.78
N PRO A 278 29.36 29.14 7.12
CA PRO A 278 29.39 30.12 8.19
C PRO A 278 28.46 31.26 7.78
N VAL A 279 27.34 31.40 8.49
CA VAL A 279 26.45 32.55 8.36
C VAL A 279 27.31 33.76 8.69
N ALA A 280 27.56 34.60 7.68
CA ALA A 280 28.26 35.87 7.88
C ALA A 280 27.50 36.63 8.97
N SER A 281 28.20 36.94 10.06
CA SER A 281 27.55 37.47 11.26
C SER A 281 26.78 38.75 10.94
N ALA A 282 25.49 38.77 11.26
CA ALA A 282 24.64 39.95 11.21
C ALA A 282 24.99 40.91 12.37
N ALA A 283 26.25 41.33 12.44
CA ALA A 283 26.83 42.20 13.45
C ALA A 283 27.55 43.37 12.77
N ALA A 284 26.86 44.05 11.85
CA ALA A 284 27.36 45.23 11.14
C ALA A 284 26.24 46.22 10.72
N VAL A 285 25.12 46.27 11.47
CA VAL A 285 24.11 47.34 11.35
C VAL A 285 23.62 47.73 12.76
N ALA A 286 24.54 48.20 13.60
CA ALA A 286 24.25 48.67 14.95
C ALA A 286 25.16 49.83 15.40
N GLU A 287 25.74 50.59 14.47
CA GLU A 287 26.57 51.77 14.81
C GLU A 287 26.63 52.80 13.67
N THR A 288 25.55 53.57 13.46
CA THR A 288 25.56 54.97 12.96
C THR A 288 24.14 55.55 12.98
N ALA A 289 23.76 56.27 14.03
CA ALA A 289 22.69 57.29 14.03
C ALA A 289 22.61 57.99 15.40
N ASP A 290 23.64 58.78 15.75
CA ASP A 290 23.49 59.83 16.77
C ASP A 290 22.91 61.09 16.09
N GLY A 291 21.97 61.80 16.74
CA GLY A 291 21.32 62.97 16.14
C GLY A 291 19.91 63.35 16.64
N SER A 292 19.84 63.99 17.82
CA SER A 292 18.87 65.05 18.21
C SER A 292 17.32 64.85 18.07
N VAL A 293 16.64 64.53 19.19
CA VAL A 293 15.74 65.42 20.01
C VAL A 293 14.92 66.49 19.25
N PRO A 294 13.58 66.70 19.49
CA PRO A 294 12.94 66.84 20.82
C PRO A 294 11.57 66.18 21.09
N VAL A 295 11.12 66.36 22.35
CA VAL A 295 9.91 65.83 23.01
C VAL A 295 8.75 66.86 23.08
N GLY A 296 7.50 66.38 23.00
CA GLY A 296 6.24 67.07 23.36
C GLY A 296 5.04 66.43 22.62
N LEU A 297 3.81 66.31 23.13
CA LEU A 297 3.14 66.77 24.37
C LEU A 297 1.85 65.91 24.60
N ALA A 298 1.31 65.86 25.84
CA ALA A 298 -0.07 65.50 26.31
C ALA A 298 -1.03 64.62 25.44
N ALA A 299 -1.70 63.56 25.93
CA ALA A 299 -2.56 63.36 27.11
C ALA A 299 -4.01 63.93 27.05
N ALA A 300 -5.00 63.08 26.71
CA ALA A 300 -6.45 63.12 27.05
C ALA A 300 -7.07 61.78 26.52
N VAL A 301 -7.83 60.89 27.21
CA VAL A 301 -8.87 60.92 28.27
C VAL A 301 -10.28 60.62 27.69
N ALA A 302 -10.91 59.53 28.21
CA ALA A 302 -12.35 59.20 28.21
C ALA A 302 -13.07 58.91 26.87
N ALA A 303 -14.13 58.09 26.78
CA ALA A 303 -14.68 57.05 27.68
C ALA A 303 -15.71 56.17 26.90
N GLU A 304 -16.09 55.01 27.45
CA GLU A 304 -17.30 54.26 27.05
C GLU A 304 -18.59 55.01 27.44
N PRO A 305 -19.79 54.54 27.03
CA PRO A 305 -20.49 53.60 27.91
C PRO A 305 -21.32 52.49 27.23
N THR A 306 -21.59 51.46 28.03
CA THR A 306 -22.45 50.29 27.78
C THR A 306 -23.95 50.55 27.97
N SER A 307 -24.82 49.86 27.20
CA SER A 307 -26.23 49.45 27.48
C SER A 307 -26.94 49.17 26.14
N GLY A 308 -27.86 48.21 25.93
CA GLY A 308 -28.47 47.22 26.82
C GLY A 308 -29.91 46.86 26.37
N ALA A 309 -30.24 45.56 26.42
CA ALA A 309 -31.59 44.96 26.45
C ALA A 309 -32.48 44.79 25.17
N SER A 310 -32.97 43.54 25.05
CA SER A 310 -34.34 43.10 24.63
C SER A 310 -34.74 42.98 23.15
N ALA A 311 -35.17 41.76 22.79
CA ALA A 311 -36.03 41.43 21.65
C ALA A 311 -37.53 41.60 22.00
N PRO A 312 -38.45 41.51 21.02
CA PRO A 312 -39.24 40.27 20.91
C PRO A 312 -39.55 39.81 19.46
N ALA A 313 -40.26 38.70 19.31
CA ALA A 313 -40.52 38.00 18.05
C ALA A 313 -41.97 38.10 17.53
N ALA A 314 -42.11 38.23 16.20
CA ALA A 314 -43.23 37.90 15.29
C ALA A 314 -42.88 38.53 13.92
N GLY A 315 -43.26 38.06 12.73
CA GLY A 315 -44.06 36.90 12.34
C GLY A 315 -44.77 37.21 11.00
N THR A 316 -44.70 36.28 10.03
CA THR A 316 -45.66 36.12 8.90
C THR A 316 -45.48 36.94 7.59
N GLN A 317 -45.51 36.18 6.49
CA GLN A 317 -45.99 36.46 5.11
C GLN A 317 -45.09 36.99 3.97
N LEU A 318 -45.31 36.32 2.83
CA LEU A 318 -44.89 36.61 1.47
C LEU A 318 -45.34 38.00 0.98
N ALA A 319 -44.50 38.63 0.16
CA ALA A 319 -44.95 39.44 -0.97
C ALA A 319 -43.97 39.30 -2.15
N VAL A 320 -44.47 38.83 -3.29
CA VAL A 320 -43.80 38.84 -4.60
C VAL A 320 -44.03 40.21 -5.26
N LEU A 321 -43.05 40.73 -6.01
CA LEU A 321 -43.18 41.46 -7.31
C LEU A 321 -41.79 42.05 -7.73
N PRO A 322 -41.56 42.44 -9.00
CA PRO A 322 -40.49 41.83 -9.79
C PRO A 322 -39.24 42.69 -10.01
N ALA A 323 -38.15 42.03 -10.39
CA ALA A 323 -36.97 42.66 -10.97
C ALA A 323 -37.18 43.03 -12.45
N THR A 324 -36.65 44.17 -12.86
CA THR A 324 -36.52 44.58 -14.27
C THR A 324 -35.06 44.52 -14.72
N ASP A 325 -34.84 44.21 -16.00
CA ASP A 325 -33.55 43.92 -16.62
C ASP A 325 -32.45 44.97 -16.43
N VAL A 326 -31.20 44.50 -16.31
CA VAL A 326 -30.12 44.85 -17.26
C VAL A 326 -29.24 43.60 -17.50
N ALA A 327 -28.99 43.26 -18.76
CA ALA A 327 -28.17 42.12 -19.16
C ALA A 327 -26.66 42.42 -19.23
N GLY A 328 -25.82 41.42 -18.98
CA GLY A 328 -24.38 41.42 -19.25
C GLY A 328 -23.89 39.98 -19.49
N ALA A 329 -23.44 39.68 -20.72
CA ALA A 329 -23.36 38.31 -21.20
C ALA A 329 -21.99 37.62 -20.99
N ALA A 330 -22.02 36.33 -20.62
CA ALA A 330 -20.98 35.37 -20.97
C ALA A 330 -21.63 34.01 -21.31
N LYS A 331 -21.39 33.51 -22.51
CA LYS A 331 -22.14 32.41 -23.15
C LYS A 331 -21.37 31.09 -23.03
N ARG A 332 -21.86 30.14 -22.22
CA ARG A 332 -21.48 28.71 -22.35
C ARG A 332 -22.65 27.93 -22.95
N VAL A 333 -22.31 26.95 -23.80
CA VAL A 333 -23.30 26.14 -24.53
C VAL A 333 -23.84 25.05 -23.61
N SER A 334 -25.12 25.14 -23.28
CA SER A 334 -25.88 24.07 -22.62
C SER A 334 -26.74 23.37 -23.67
N VAL A 335 -26.57 22.07 -23.85
CA VAL A 335 -27.48 21.24 -24.66
C VAL A 335 -28.56 20.69 -23.72
N PRO A 336 -29.85 21.05 -23.89
CA PRO A 336 -30.90 20.50 -23.06
C PRO A 336 -31.29 19.10 -23.54
N LEU A 337 -31.40 18.17 -22.60
CA LEU A 337 -32.16 16.93 -22.75
C LEU A 337 -33.47 17.11 -21.97
N ASP A 338 -34.61 16.97 -22.65
CA ASP A 338 -35.93 16.81 -22.03
C ASP A 338 -36.57 15.50 -22.52
N PRO A 339 -37.41 14.83 -21.68
CA PRO A 339 -37.86 13.46 -21.94
C PRO A 339 -39.30 13.37 -22.48
N ALA A 340 -39.60 12.33 -23.26
CA ALA A 340 -40.95 11.75 -23.38
C ALA A 340 -40.95 10.34 -24.02
N GLU A 341 -41.94 9.55 -23.64
CA GLU A 341 -42.14 8.11 -23.86
C GLU A 341 -42.54 7.64 -25.28
N ALA A 342 -42.49 6.30 -25.44
CA ALA A 342 -43.44 5.42 -26.15
C ALA A 342 -43.09 4.79 -27.53
N GLU A 343 -43.17 3.45 -27.50
CA GLU A 343 -43.57 2.47 -28.55
C GLU A 343 -42.72 2.19 -29.82
N GLN A 344 -42.46 0.89 -29.98
CA GLN A 344 -42.12 0.15 -31.22
C GLN A 344 -43.42 -0.48 -31.80
N PRO A 345 -43.43 -1.17 -32.97
CA PRO A 345 -42.45 -1.26 -34.07
C PRO A 345 -43.07 -1.08 -35.48
N ALA A 346 -42.25 -0.82 -36.52
CA ALA A 346 -42.41 -1.39 -37.87
C ALA A 346 -41.22 -1.10 -38.81
N THR A 347 -40.80 -2.10 -39.60
CA THR A 347 -40.05 -1.93 -40.87
C THR A 347 -41.06 -2.07 -42.02
N PRO A 348 -40.90 -1.42 -43.20
CA PRO A 348 -39.99 -1.96 -44.23
C PRO A 348 -39.38 -0.98 -45.28
N ALA A 349 -38.34 -1.48 -45.95
CA ALA A 349 -37.96 -1.33 -47.37
C ALA A 349 -38.21 -0.03 -48.20
N ALA A 350 -37.07 0.53 -48.66
CA ALA A 350 -36.72 0.86 -50.05
C ALA A 350 -37.57 1.84 -50.93
N MET A 351 -36.89 2.87 -51.46
CA MET A 351 -37.09 3.29 -52.86
C MET A 351 -35.85 3.98 -53.45
N ARG A 352 -35.55 3.70 -54.74
CA ARG A 352 -34.58 4.42 -55.58
C ARG A 352 -35.32 5.48 -56.42
N ALA A 353 -34.59 6.46 -56.96
CA ALA A 353 -35.01 7.29 -58.10
C ALA A 353 -33.92 7.30 -59.18
N GLU A 354 -34.31 7.52 -60.44
CA GLU A 354 -33.56 7.12 -61.64
C GLU A 354 -33.14 8.28 -62.57
N GLY A 355 -32.13 8.01 -63.42
CA GLY A 355 -32.11 8.41 -64.85
C GLY A 355 -31.83 9.88 -65.21
N PRO A 356 -31.58 10.21 -66.50
CA PRO A 356 -31.62 9.40 -67.75
C PRO A 356 -30.20 9.11 -68.34
N ALA A 357 -29.88 8.13 -69.21
CA ALA A 357 -30.44 7.67 -70.52
C ALA A 357 -30.26 8.72 -71.66
N ASP A 358 -29.82 8.45 -72.90
CA ASP A 358 -29.39 7.28 -73.73
C ASP A 358 -28.63 7.89 -74.99
N PRO A 359 -28.28 7.23 -76.13
CA PRO A 359 -28.23 5.81 -76.52
C PRO A 359 -26.95 5.37 -77.33
N ASP A 360 -27.06 4.15 -77.89
CA ASP A 360 -26.42 3.58 -79.09
C ASP A 360 -25.18 2.66 -79.00
N ALA A 361 -25.14 1.70 -79.94
CA ALA A 361 -24.69 0.35 -79.65
C ALA A 361 -24.03 -0.41 -80.83
N ARG A 362 -23.23 -1.42 -80.46
CA ARG A 362 -22.96 -2.69 -81.20
C ARG A 362 -22.12 -2.69 -82.51
N SER A 363 -20.96 -3.35 -82.36
CA SER A 363 -20.51 -4.55 -83.13
C SER A 363 -19.35 -4.44 -84.15
N ALA A 364 -18.59 -5.55 -84.16
CA ALA A 364 -17.84 -6.16 -85.28
C ALA A 364 -16.48 -5.57 -85.77
N ALA A 365 -15.41 -6.16 -85.19
CA ALA A 365 -14.34 -6.91 -85.89
C ALA A 365 -13.27 -6.23 -86.79
N ALA A 366 -12.11 -6.92 -86.86
CA ALA A 366 -10.87 -6.68 -87.65
C ALA A 366 -9.92 -5.56 -87.13
N SER A 367 -8.59 -5.64 -87.28
CA SER A 367 -7.64 -6.74 -87.55
C SER A 367 -6.19 -6.21 -87.42
N THR A 368 -5.25 -6.97 -86.83
CA THR A 368 -3.76 -6.94 -87.05
C THR A 368 -2.96 -5.62 -86.86
N ALA A 369 -1.72 -5.57 -86.36
CA ALA A 369 -0.79 -6.53 -85.72
C ALA A 369 0.47 -5.78 -85.20
N VAL A 370 1.21 -6.38 -84.22
CA VAL A 370 2.69 -6.24 -83.99
C VAL A 370 3.19 -4.83 -83.57
N GLU A 371 4.01 -4.57 -82.54
CA GLU A 371 4.77 -5.32 -81.51
C GLU A 371 5.07 -4.36 -80.31
N ALA A 372 5.67 -4.66 -79.15
CA ALA A 372 6.29 -5.87 -78.59
C ALA A 372 6.23 -5.94 -77.03
N GLU A 373 6.25 -7.17 -76.52
CA GLU A 373 7.05 -7.79 -75.42
C GLU A 373 7.87 -6.93 -74.41
N ARG A 374 8.13 -7.31 -73.13
CA ARG A 374 7.82 -8.44 -72.21
C ARG A 374 8.38 -8.05 -70.80
N SER A 375 8.16 -8.69 -69.64
CA SER A 375 7.23 -9.71 -69.10
C SER A 375 7.28 -9.62 -67.55
N ALA A 376 6.39 -10.30 -66.83
CA ALA A 376 6.25 -10.24 -65.35
C ALA A 376 6.59 -11.55 -64.60
N ALA A 377 7.01 -11.41 -63.32
CA ALA A 377 6.65 -12.22 -62.13
C ALA A 377 6.79 -13.78 -62.17
N PRO A 378 6.29 -14.58 -61.18
CA PRO A 378 6.89 -14.78 -59.84
C PRO A 378 7.00 -16.28 -59.35
N ALA A 379 7.69 -16.51 -58.20
CA ALA A 379 7.63 -17.74 -57.34
C ALA A 379 8.09 -19.09 -58.01
N PRO A 380 8.11 -20.29 -57.35
CA PRO A 380 7.72 -20.68 -55.98
C PRO A 380 8.73 -21.63 -55.23
N ALA A 381 8.20 -22.38 -54.25
CA ALA A 381 8.83 -23.16 -53.16
C ALA A 381 9.60 -24.47 -53.47
N GLY A 382 10.37 -24.96 -52.47
CA GLY A 382 10.55 -26.40 -52.15
C GLY A 382 11.98 -26.90 -51.90
N GLY A 383 12.15 -27.87 -50.97
CA GLY A 383 13.24 -28.88 -51.04
C GLY A 383 14.31 -28.96 -49.94
N GLU A 384 14.12 -29.91 -49.02
CA GLU A 384 15.06 -30.80 -48.29
C GLU A 384 16.56 -30.48 -48.00
N ALA A 385 16.92 -30.73 -46.73
CA ALA A 385 18.08 -31.43 -46.15
C ALA A 385 19.43 -31.58 -46.91
N GLY A 386 20.55 -31.32 -46.21
CA GLY A 386 21.87 -31.83 -46.65
C GLY A 386 23.13 -31.22 -46.01
N SER A 387 23.38 -31.51 -44.73
CA SER A 387 24.68 -31.79 -44.08
C SER A 387 26.05 -31.25 -44.59
N VAL A 388 26.94 -31.09 -43.59
CA VAL A 388 28.42 -31.18 -43.60
C VAL A 388 29.19 -29.85 -43.46
N ALA A 389 30.10 -29.87 -42.49
CA ALA A 389 31.01 -28.80 -42.08
C ALA A 389 32.20 -28.61 -43.03
N ALA A 390 32.82 -27.43 -42.98
CA ALA A 390 34.28 -27.29 -42.99
C ALA A 390 34.71 -25.89 -42.51
N ASP A 391 35.67 -25.94 -41.59
CA ASP A 391 36.73 -24.98 -41.25
C ASP A 391 37.10 -23.90 -42.29
N ALA A 392 37.48 -22.71 -41.80
CA ALA A 392 38.90 -22.28 -41.80
C ALA A 392 39.10 -20.80 -41.35
N ASP A 393 40.12 -20.62 -40.50
CA ASP A 393 41.03 -19.47 -40.38
C ASP A 393 40.67 -18.08 -40.96
N ARG A 394 40.78 -17.06 -40.07
CA ARG A 394 42.00 -16.21 -40.07
C ARG A 394 42.20 -15.35 -38.82
N ALA A 395 43.42 -15.42 -38.28
CA ALA A 395 44.38 -14.31 -38.16
C ALA A 395 43.85 -12.86 -37.98
N ALA A 396 44.40 -12.02 -37.09
CA ALA A 396 45.59 -12.19 -36.23
C ALA A 396 45.70 -11.05 -35.18
N SER A 397 46.66 -11.23 -34.25
CA SER A 397 47.51 -10.17 -33.67
C SER A 397 46.85 -9.15 -32.73
N SER A 398 47.38 -8.83 -31.54
CA SER A 398 48.49 -9.35 -30.73
C SER A 398 48.19 -8.92 -29.27
N ALA A 399 48.49 -9.71 -28.22
CA ALA A 399 49.79 -9.73 -27.51
C ALA A 399 50.35 -8.31 -27.28
N ALA A 400 50.84 -7.92 -26.10
CA ALA A 400 51.75 -8.62 -25.17
C ALA A 400 51.97 -7.68 -23.93
N ILE A 401 52.56 -8.01 -22.76
CA ILE A 401 53.37 -9.16 -22.26
C ILE A 401 53.58 -8.98 -20.72
N GLU A 402 53.76 -10.10 -19.98
CA GLU A 402 54.46 -10.35 -18.67
C GLU A 402 54.35 -9.36 -17.47
N ALA A 403 54.30 -9.74 -16.17
CA ALA A 403 54.67 -10.91 -15.36
C ALA A 403 56.17 -11.06 -14.98
N GLU A 404 56.53 -10.81 -13.70
CA GLU A 404 57.38 -11.73 -12.88
C GLU A 404 57.65 -11.24 -11.42
N ALA A 405 57.88 -12.23 -10.54
CA ALA A 405 58.76 -12.30 -9.36
C ALA A 405 58.56 -11.48 -8.04
N ASP A 406 58.92 -12.18 -6.95
CA ASP A 406 58.89 -11.91 -5.49
C ASP A 406 60.35 -11.59 -5.00
N PRO A 407 60.76 -11.55 -3.70
CA PRO A 407 60.17 -11.06 -2.43
C PRO A 407 61.07 -10.01 -1.71
N SER A 408 60.61 -9.40 -0.61
CA SER A 408 61.43 -9.13 0.61
C SER A 408 60.67 -8.47 1.78
N ALA A 409 61.18 -8.64 3.01
CA ALA A 409 60.54 -8.25 4.27
C ALA A 409 61.20 -7.01 4.93
N THR A 410 60.49 -6.31 5.82
CA THR A 410 61.03 -5.93 7.15
C THR A 410 59.98 -5.44 8.16
N SER A 411 60.17 -5.88 9.41
CA SER A 411 59.79 -5.30 10.72
C SER A 411 58.89 -4.04 10.83
N ALA A 412 57.92 -4.12 11.74
CA ALA A 412 58.00 -3.39 13.00
C ALA A 412 57.20 -4.14 14.09
N ALA A 413 57.78 -4.29 15.28
CA ALA A 413 57.11 -4.83 16.45
C ALA A 413 57.19 -3.81 17.58
N GLU A 414 56.04 -3.46 18.16
CA GLU A 414 55.96 -2.87 19.48
C GLU A 414 54.90 -3.64 20.25
N GLY A 415 55.30 -4.19 21.39
CA GLY A 415 54.40 -4.78 22.36
C GLY A 415 54.67 -4.12 23.69
N GLU A 416 53.62 -3.74 24.41
CA GLU A 416 53.73 -3.33 25.80
C GLU A 416 52.83 -4.25 26.65
N ARG A 417 53.40 -4.81 27.71
CA ARG A 417 52.70 -5.60 28.71
C ARG A 417 52.32 -4.70 29.88
N ALA A 418 51.12 -4.86 30.42
CA ALA A 418 50.85 -4.55 31.83
C ALA A 418 49.74 -5.46 32.37
N SER A 419 50.13 -6.39 33.25
CA SER A 419 49.26 -7.25 34.05
C SER A 419 48.91 -6.58 35.38
N VAL A 420 47.72 -6.86 35.93
CA VAL A 420 47.48 -6.86 37.39
C VAL A 420 46.55 -8.05 37.72
N ASP A 421 46.83 -8.69 38.84
CA ASP A 421 46.30 -9.99 39.31
C ASP A 421 45.16 -9.89 40.35
N GLU A 422 44.76 -11.07 40.86
CA GLU A 422 44.03 -11.39 42.11
C GLU A 422 42.50 -11.14 42.16
N ALA A 423 41.60 -12.08 42.52
CA ALA A 423 41.58 -13.38 43.24
C ALA A 423 41.06 -13.35 44.71
N ALA A 424 40.54 -14.50 45.15
CA ALA A 424 39.88 -14.84 46.43
C ALA A 424 38.49 -14.17 46.69
N ALA A 425 37.43 -14.78 47.26
CA ALA A 425 37.06 -16.08 47.86
C ALA A 425 36.57 -15.97 49.33
N GLU A 426 35.66 -16.88 49.72
CA GLU A 426 35.12 -17.12 51.09
C GLU A 426 34.19 -16.02 51.70
N GLY A 427 33.17 -16.32 52.53
CA GLY A 427 32.57 -17.60 52.94
C GLY A 427 31.59 -17.47 54.14
N GLU A 428 30.61 -18.38 54.25
CA GLU A 428 29.88 -18.80 55.50
C GLU A 428 29.00 -17.75 56.28
N ARG A 429 27.95 -18.04 57.08
CA ARG A 429 27.27 -19.21 57.73
C ARG A 429 25.76 -18.85 57.93
N ALA A 430 24.76 -19.75 57.85
CA ALA A 430 24.21 -20.67 58.90
C ALA A 430 23.68 -19.99 60.20
N PHE A 431 22.56 -20.36 60.87
CA PHE A 431 21.57 -21.46 60.77
C PHE A 431 20.31 -21.22 61.68
N ALA A 432 19.25 -22.05 61.54
CA ALA A 432 18.21 -22.46 62.54
C ALA A 432 17.05 -21.53 63.05
N GLY A 433 15.83 -22.12 63.20
CA GLY A 433 14.80 -21.70 64.18
C GLY A 433 13.31 -21.84 63.77
N GLU A 434 12.55 -22.73 64.42
CA GLU A 434 11.07 -22.98 64.32
C GLU A 434 10.48 -23.06 65.78
N PRO A 435 9.16 -23.24 66.06
CA PRO A 435 7.91 -22.55 65.63
C PRO A 435 6.93 -22.20 66.83
N ILE A 436 5.60 -22.14 66.58
CA ILE A 436 4.36 -22.38 67.42
C ILE A 436 3.64 -21.34 68.35
N ALA A 437 2.31 -21.61 68.52
CA ALA A 437 1.20 -21.07 69.37
C ALA A 437 0.47 -19.78 68.91
N GLU A 438 -0.86 -19.63 68.79
CA GLU A 438 -2.12 -20.09 69.47
C GLU A 438 -2.62 -19.22 70.66
N GLY A 439 -3.92 -18.85 70.67
CA GLY A 439 -4.62 -18.27 71.85
C GLY A 439 -5.84 -17.35 71.57
N GLU A 440 -7.06 -17.82 71.86
CA GLU A 440 -8.33 -17.04 71.89
C GLU A 440 -8.65 -16.47 73.31
N LYS A 441 -9.64 -15.54 73.46
CA LYS A 441 -11.02 -15.79 74.01
C LYS A 441 -11.77 -14.57 74.62
N SER A 442 -13.13 -14.60 74.52
CA SER A 442 -14.17 -14.09 75.46
C SER A 442 -14.38 -12.57 75.70
N ALA A 443 -15.54 -12.04 76.16
CA ALA A 443 -16.99 -12.39 76.09
C ALA A 443 -17.89 -11.29 76.76
N GLU A 444 -19.04 -10.90 76.14
CA GLU A 444 -20.40 -10.51 76.68
C GLU A 444 -20.63 -9.58 77.94
N PRO A 445 -21.87 -9.09 78.29
CA PRO A 445 -23.05 -8.67 77.48
C PRO A 445 -23.89 -7.42 78.02
N ALA A 446 -24.92 -7.02 77.24
CA ALA A 446 -26.31 -6.61 77.62
C ALA A 446 -26.75 -5.19 78.14
N ASP A 447 -27.93 -4.77 77.60
CA ASP A 447 -29.06 -3.95 78.15
C ASP A 447 -28.92 -2.40 78.33
N SER A 448 -29.93 -1.51 78.16
CA SER A 448 -31.27 -1.51 77.50
C SER A 448 -31.66 -0.06 77.09
N GLY A 449 -32.71 0.14 76.27
CA GLY A 449 -33.10 1.44 75.64
C GLY A 449 -33.93 2.42 76.49
N PRO A 450 -34.25 3.62 75.94
CA PRO A 450 -35.61 3.78 75.37
C PRO A 450 -35.70 4.61 74.05
N GLU A 451 -36.94 4.68 73.54
CA GLU A 451 -37.49 5.26 72.30
C GLU A 451 -36.76 6.35 71.46
N GLU A 452 -36.92 6.20 70.13
CA GLU A 452 -36.62 7.12 69.00
C GLU A 452 -35.16 7.61 68.76
N PRO A 453 -34.36 6.86 67.95
CA PRO A 453 -33.15 7.38 67.32
C PRO A 453 -33.40 7.67 65.82
N SER A 454 -33.28 8.89 65.28
CA SER A 454 -32.34 10.00 65.54
C SER A 454 -30.89 9.63 65.20
N ALA A 455 -30.21 10.53 64.49
CA ALA A 455 -28.94 10.26 63.82
C ALA A 455 -27.74 10.25 64.79
N SER A 456 -26.87 9.26 64.65
CA SER A 456 -25.51 9.21 65.21
C SER A 456 -24.71 8.08 64.54
N ALA A 457 -23.39 8.12 64.34
CA ALA A 457 -22.47 9.20 63.96
C ALA A 457 -21.17 8.52 63.41
N GLU A 458 -20.25 9.25 62.78
CA GLU A 458 -19.00 8.70 62.22
C GLU A 458 -18.08 7.95 63.21
N GLY A 459 -17.30 6.97 62.72
CA GLY A 459 -16.41 6.16 63.59
C GLY A 459 -15.39 5.18 62.98
N ALA A 460 -14.96 5.36 61.71
CA ALA A 460 -13.73 4.77 61.11
C ALA A 460 -13.46 3.22 61.11
N VAL A 461 -13.51 2.65 59.90
CA VAL A 461 -12.62 1.59 59.35
C VAL A 461 -12.64 0.17 59.95
N ALA A 462 -13.45 -0.70 59.32
CA ALA A 462 -13.03 -2.05 58.90
C ALA A 462 -13.90 -2.50 57.70
N THR A 463 -13.29 -2.88 56.58
CA THR A 463 -14.02 -3.18 55.33
C THR A 463 -14.59 -4.60 55.29
N PRO A 464 -15.78 -4.82 54.71
CA PRO A 464 -16.32 -6.16 54.52
C PRO A 464 -15.42 -6.97 53.57
N SER A 465 -15.24 -8.25 53.89
CA SER A 465 -14.40 -9.18 53.13
C SER A 465 -14.88 -9.31 51.69
N THR A 466 -14.20 -8.61 50.78
CA THR A 466 -14.49 -8.64 49.35
C THR A 466 -14.36 -10.09 48.83
N PRO A 467 -15.36 -10.66 48.14
CA PRO A 467 -15.17 -11.95 47.46
C PRO A 467 -14.02 -11.79 46.46
N ARG A 468 -13.08 -12.75 46.45
CA ARG A 468 -11.89 -12.73 45.57
C ARG A 468 -12.31 -12.52 44.11
N ARG A 469 -12.29 -11.26 43.66
CA ARG A 469 -12.52 -10.91 42.26
C ARG A 469 -11.34 -11.42 41.46
N PHE A 470 -11.53 -12.52 40.75
CA PHE A 470 -10.64 -12.88 39.64
C PHE A 470 -10.47 -11.64 38.75
N PRO A 471 -9.24 -11.26 38.39
CA PRO A 471 -9.01 -10.03 37.64
C PRO A 471 -9.78 -10.09 36.33
N ARG A 472 -10.54 -9.04 36.00
CA ARG A 472 -11.48 -8.98 34.85
C ARG A 472 -10.83 -9.17 33.47
N TRP A 473 -9.51 -9.39 33.44
CA TRP A 473 -8.69 -9.76 32.30
C TRP A 473 -8.62 -11.27 32.02
N THR A 474 -8.94 -12.14 32.99
CA THR A 474 -8.98 -13.59 32.74
C THR A 474 -10.13 -13.99 31.82
N VAL A 475 -11.27 -13.29 31.92
CA VAL A 475 -12.44 -13.52 31.06
C VAL A 475 -12.12 -13.29 29.57
N PRO A 476 -11.56 -12.15 29.12
CA PRO A 476 -11.13 -11.99 27.73
C PRO A 476 -9.95 -12.90 27.35
N ALA A 477 -9.01 -13.20 28.24
CA ALA A 477 -7.93 -14.14 27.94
C ALA A 477 -8.46 -15.57 27.65
N VAL A 478 -9.44 -16.04 28.41
CA VAL A 478 -10.11 -17.33 28.18
C VAL A 478 -11.06 -17.26 26.98
N LEU A 479 -11.78 -16.16 26.77
CA LEU A 479 -12.63 -15.92 25.57
C LEU A 479 -11.84 -15.69 24.28
N VAL A 480 -10.53 -15.52 24.32
CA VAL A 480 -9.66 -15.51 23.13
C VAL A 480 -8.92 -16.83 23.01
N ALA A 481 -8.26 -17.30 24.08
CA ALA A 481 -7.47 -18.54 24.03
C ALA A 481 -8.34 -19.79 23.82
N VAL A 482 -9.51 -19.90 24.45
CA VAL A 482 -10.36 -21.09 24.28
C VAL A 482 -11.03 -21.09 22.91
N PRO A 483 -11.61 -19.99 22.37
CA PRO A 483 -12.09 -19.95 20.99
C PRO A 483 -10.99 -20.00 19.93
N ALA A 484 -9.75 -19.55 20.19
CA ALA A 484 -8.64 -19.71 19.25
C ALA A 484 -8.06 -21.14 19.28
N LEU A 485 -8.03 -21.81 20.44
CA LEU A 485 -7.59 -23.20 20.56
C LEU A 485 -8.68 -24.18 20.14
N ILE A 486 -9.96 -23.86 20.40
CA ILE A 486 -11.11 -24.49 19.74
C ILE A 486 -11.01 -24.23 18.25
N ALA A 487 -10.94 -23.00 17.73
CA ALA A 487 -10.83 -22.75 16.29
C ALA A 487 -9.57 -23.39 15.66
N GLY A 488 -8.46 -23.53 16.37
CA GLY A 488 -7.29 -24.29 15.94
C GLY A 488 -7.59 -25.79 15.84
N ILE A 489 -8.28 -26.37 16.82
CA ILE A 489 -8.78 -27.75 16.80
C ILE A 489 -9.89 -27.94 15.75
N THR A 490 -10.78 -26.95 15.58
CA THR A 490 -11.83 -26.96 14.57
C THR A 490 -11.19 -26.84 13.20
N VAL A 491 -10.20 -25.99 12.96
CA VAL A 491 -9.46 -25.91 11.68
C VAL A 491 -8.55 -27.13 11.46
N ALA A 492 -8.08 -27.81 12.51
CA ALA A 492 -7.40 -29.10 12.38
C ALA A 492 -8.38 -30.28 12.11
N ALA A 493 -9.64 -30.18 12.55
CA ALA A 493 -10.71 -31.16 12.30
C ALA A 493 -11.60 -30.82 11.08
N SER A 494 -11.56 -29.55 10.65
CA SER A 494 -12.28 -28.90 9.55
C SER A 494 -11.28 -28.29 8.57
N SER A 495 -10.05 -28.80 8.56
CA SER A 495 -9.35 -29.05 7.32
C SER A 495 -10.30 -29.93 6.53
N GLY A 496 -11.15 -29.29 5.73
CA GLY A 496 -12.03 -29.98 4.82
C GLY A 496 -11.14 -30.78 3.91
N LYS A 497 -10.98 -32.08 4.21
CA LYS A 497 -10.74 -33.06 3.16
C LYS A 497 -11.74 -32.68 2.08
N PRO A 498 -11.30 -32.26 0.87
CA PRO A 498 -12.22 -31.84 -0.17
C PRO A 498 -13.23 -32.98 -0.30
N ALA A 499 -14.51 -32.68 -0.05
CA ALA A 499 -15.50 -33.69 0.30
C ALA A 499 -15.40 -34.83 -0.71
N SER A 500 -15.04 -36.03 -0.24
CA SER A 500 -14.49 -37.10 -1.08
C SER A 500 -15.41 -37.36 -2.28
N GLY A 501 -15.00 -36.89 -3.47
CA GLY A 501 -15.88 -36.82 -4.65
C GLY A 501 -16.17 -35.42 -5.21
N THR A 502 -15.58 -34.34 -4.67
CA THR A 502 -15.60 -33.02 -5.33
C THR A 502 -14.74 -33.09 -6.60
N PRO A 503 -15.29 -32.92 -7.82
CA PRO A 503 -14.53 -33.10 -9.04
C PRO A 503 -13.45 -32.02 -9.17
N VAL A 504 -12.22 -32.47 -9.41
CA VAL A 504 -11.09 -31.58 -9.72
C VAL A 504 -11.05 -31.38 -11.23
N VAL A 505 -11.08 -30.12 -11.65
CA VAL A 505 -10.89 -29.73 -13.04
C VAL A 505 -9.39 -29.57 -13.28
N GLU A 506 -8.81 -30.52 -14.01
CA GLU A 506 -7.42 -30.44 -14.45
C GLU A 506 -7.29 -29.45 -15.62
N VAL A 507 -6.29 -28.57 -15.52
CA VAL A 507 -6.04 -27.51 -16.50
C VAL A 507 -4.56 -27.46 -16.89
N SER A 508 -4.31 -27.46 -18.19
CA SER A 508 -2.99 -27.32 -18.80
C SER A 508 -3.14 -26.86 -20.26
N ALA A 509 -2.02 -26.63 -20.94
CA ALA A 509 -2.02 -26.32 -22.37
C ALA A 509 -2.40 -27.51 -23.28
N ALA A 510 -2.33 -28.74 -22.77
CA ALA A 510 -2.72 -29.95 -23.51
C ALA A 510 -4.14 -30.40 -23.16
N ASP A 511 -4.44 -30.45 -21.86
CA ASP A 511 -5.71 -30.86 -21.27
C ASP A 511 -6.32 -29.68 -20.49
N CYS A 512 -7.17 -28.89 -21.14
CA CYS A 512 -7.92 -27.81 -20.48
C CYS A 512 -9.35 -28.27 -20.14
N GLY A 513 -9.75 -28.17 -18.87
CA GLY A 513 -11.09 -28.53 -18.42
C GLY A 513 -11.32 -30.04 -18.22
N LYS A 514 -10.24 -30.84 -18.10
CA LYS A 514 -10.35 -32.30 -17.96
C LYS A 514 -10.94 -32.66 -16.59
N GLY A 515 -11.89 -33.58 -16.58
CA GLY A 515 -12.70 -33.89 -15.39
C GLY A 515 -13.93 -32.98 -15.19
N PHE A 516 -14.14 -31.98 -16.04
CA PHE A 516 -15.36 -31.17 -16.02
C PHE A 516 -16.58 -31.93 -16.54
N THR A 517 -17.64 -31.95 -15.75
CA THR A 517 -18.97 -32.48 -16.09
C THR A 517 -20.01 -31.37 -15.92
N ALA A 518 -21.21 -31.55 -16.48
CA ALA A 518 -22.29 -30.55 -16.43
C ALA A 518 -22.55 -30.08 -14.99
N PRO A 519 -22.29 -28.80 -14.66
CA PRO A 519 -22.48 -28.29 -13.31
C PRO A 519 -23.96 -28.13 -12.97
N LYS A 520 -24.28 -28.16 -11.68
CA LYS A 520 -25.63 -27.86 -11.20
C LYS A 520 -25.85 -26.35 -11.20
N PRO A 521 -27.08 -25.86 -11.48
CA PRO A 521 -27.42 -24.46 -11.29
C PRO A 521 -27.20 -23.95 -9.85
N GLY A 522 -26.96 -22.65 -9.74
CA GLY A 522 -26.69 -21.95 -8.47
C GLY A 522 -25.20 -21.67 -8.25
N ARG A 523 -24.84 -21.20 -7.06
CA ARG A 523 -23.43 -20.95 -6.68
C ARG A 523 -22.70 -22.29 -6.57
N GLN A 524 -21.63 -22.46 -7.33
CA GLN A 524 -20.79 -23.66 -7.36
C GLN A 524 -19.35 -23.31 -6.95
N THR A 525 -18.59 -24.31 -6.53
CA THR A 525 -17.16 -24.19 -6.25
C THR A 525 -16.43 -25.31 -6.98
N PHE A 526 -15.55 -24.94 -7.90
CA PHE A 526 -14.75 -25.85 -8.71
C PHE A 526 -13.33 -25.88 -8.16
N GLN A 527 -12.77 -27.08 -7.95
CA GLN A 527 -11.36 -27.22 -7.59
C GLN A 527 -10.55 -27.28 -8.88
N VAL A 528 -9.84 -26.22 -9.21
CA VAL A 528 -9.06 -26.08 -10.44
C VAL A 528 -7.61 -26.44 -10.13
N ARG A 529 -7.03 -27.45 -10.80
CA ARG A 529 -5.65 -27.90 -10.59
C ARG A 529 -4.81 -27.73 -11.83
N ASN A 530 -3.75 -26.93 -11.75
CA ASN A 530 -2.82 -26.77 -12.85
C ASN A 530 -1.89 -27.98 -12.96
N THR A 531 -2.07 -28.78 -14.01
CA THR A 531 -1.24 -29.95 -14.34
C THR A 531 -0.17 -29.63 -15.39
N GLY A 532 -0.15 -28.40 -15.92
CA GLY A 532 0.86 -27.92 -16.84
C GLY A 532 2.15 -27.43 -16.17
N SER A 533 3.15 -27.14 -16.99
CA SER A 533 4.49 -26.68 -16.56
C SER A 533 4.63 -25.15 -16.44
N ARG A 534 3.56 -24.38 -16.70
CA ARG A 534 3.56 -22.91 -16.61
C ARG A 534 2.41 -22.42 -15.75
N THR A 535 2.64 -21.31 -15.05
CA THR A 535 1.56 -20.51 -14.45
C THR A 535 0.53 -20.15 -15.51
N SER A 536 -0.76 -20.29 -15.18
CA SER A 536 -1.86 -20.04 -16.11
C SER A 536 -2.97 -19.21 -15.46
N GLU A 537 -3.71 -18.46 -16.26
CA GLU A 537 -5.02 -17.90 -15.88
C GLU A 537 -6.13 -18.79 -16.42
N ILE A 538 -7.14 -19.03 -15.59
CA ILE A 538 -8.20 -20.00 -15.86
C ILE A 538 -9.56 -19.34 -15.73
N TYR A 539 -10.39 -19.43 -16.77
CA TYR A 539 -11.70 -18.80 -16.83
C TYR A 539 -12.77 -19.86 -17.06
N LEU A 540 -13.91 -19.72 -16.37
CA LEU A 540 -15.16 -20.40 -16.75
C LEU A 540 -15.97 -19.44 -17.62
N ILE A 541 -16.18 -19.80 -18.90
CA ILE A 541 -16.74 -18.90 -19.92
C ILE A 541 -17.96 -19.48 -20.62
N ASP A 542 -18.76 -18.60 -21.24
CA ASP A 542 -19.59 -18.96 -22.38
C ASP A 542 -18.70 -19.06 -23.64
N PRO A 543 -18.59 -20.22 -24.30
CA PRO A 543 -17.75 -20.40 -25.48
C PRO A 543 -18.25 -19.67 -26.73
N VAL A 544 -19.47 -19.13 -26.73
CA VAL A 544 -20.04 -18.35 -27.84
C VAL A 544 -19.82 -16.86 -27.65
N SER A 545 -20.18 -16.31 -26.48
CA SER A 545 -20.06 -14.87 -26.20
C SER A 545 -18.71 -14.45 -25.60
N ASN A 546 -17.89 -15.41 -25.15
CA ASN A 546 -16.69 -15.22 -24.33
C ASN A 546 -16.93 -14.57 -22.95
N ALA A 547 -18.19 -14.42 -22.51
CA ALA A 547 -18.49 -13.86 -21.20
C ALA A 547 -17.98 -14.78 -20.08
N VAL A 548 -17.36 -14.19 -19.05
CA VAL A 548 -16.71 -14.85 -17.92
C VAL A 548 -17.69 -14.96 -16.74
N TYR A 549 -17.87 -16.17 -16.21
CA TYR A 549 -18.68 -16.48 -15.02
C TYR A 549 -17.86 -16.54 -13.73
N GLY A 550 -16.53 -16.57 -13.85
CA GLY A 550 -15.58 -16.58 -12.76
C GLY A 550 -14.19 -16.99 -13.27
N GLU A 551 -13.15 -16.60 -12.53
CA GLU A 551 -11.76 -16.81 -12.92
C GLU A 551 -10.87 -17.18 -11.74
N VAL A 552 -9.71 -17.76 -12.07
CA VAL A 552 -8.60 -18.03 -11.16
C VAL A 552 -7.34 -17.57 -11.86
N GLU A 553 -6.78 -16.48 -11.35
CA GLU A 553 -5.53 -15.93 -11.86
C GLU A 553 -4.31 -16.68 -11.33
N GLY A 554 -3.22 -16.63 -12.10
CA GLY A 554 -1.89 -16.97 -11.60
C GLY A 554 -1.72 -18.35 -10.97
N ILE A 555 -2.51 -19.37 -11.37
CA ILE A 555 -2.40 -20.70 -10.76
C ILE A 555 -1.07 -21.36 -11.17
N ALA A 556 -0.17 -21.55 -10.22
CA ALA A 556 1.16 -22.10 -10.45
C ALA A 556 1.13 -23.62 -10.73
N PRO A 557 2.13 -24.17 -11.46
CA PRO A 557 2.25 -25.61 -11.74
C PRO A 557 2.08 -26.48 -10.49
N GLY A 558 1.30 -27.54 -10.60
CA GLY A 558 1.04 -28.51 -9.53
C GLY A 558 0.06 -28.04 -8.44
N THR A 559 -0.26 -26.75 -8.36
CA THR A 559 -1.16 -26.19 -7.34
C THR A 559 -2.64 -26.35 -7.70
N THR A 560 -3.50 -26.25 -6.68
CA THR A 560 -4.95 -26.27 -6.81
C THR A 560 -5.55 -25.02 -6.16
N ARG A 561 -6.48 -24.35 -6.83
CA ARG A 561 -7.24 -23.22 -6.30
C ARG A 561 -8.74 -23.43 -6.51
N ALA A 562 -9.56 -22.91 -5.60
CA ALA A 562 -11.00 -22.91 -5.75
C ALA A 562 -11.45 -21.75 -6.65
N LEU A 563 -12.24 -22.04 -7.69
CA LEU A 563 -13.00 -21.07 -8.47
C LEU A 563 -14.44 -21.10 -7.98
N ILE A 564 -14.98 -19.95 -7.58
CA ILE A 564 -16.39 -19.80 -7.21
C ILE A 564 -17.11 -19.08 -8.34
N ALA A 565 -18.14 -19.71 -8.90
CA ALA A 565 -18.96 -19.12 -9.95
C ALA A 565 -20.43 -19.45 -9.73
N THR A 566 -21.33 -18.57 -10.17
CA THR A 566 -22.77 -18.88 -10.19
C THR A 566 -23.13 -19.42 -11.57
N VAL A 567 -23.77 -20.59 -11.61
CA VAL A 567 -24.12 -21.30 -12.83
C VAL A 567 -25.62 -21.13 -13.09
N GLY A 568 -25.96 -20.52 -14.22
CA GLY A 568 -27.33 -20.44 -14.75
C GLY A 568 -27.61 -21.48 -15.84
N THR A 569 -28.79 -21.40 -16.45
CA THR A 569 -29.04 -22.13 -17.72
C THR A 569 -28.13 -21.55 -18.81
N GLY A 570 -27.34 -22.39 -19.51
CA GLY A 570 -26.33 -21.89 -20.45
C GLY A 570 -25.38 -22.95 -21.01
N SER A 571 -24.39 -22.50 -21.79
CA SER A 571 -23.27 -23.31 -22.28
C SER A 571 -21.99 -22.83 -21.62
N TYR A 572 -21.15 -23.74 -21.12
CA TYR A 572 -19.95 -23.43 -20.34
C TYR A 572 -18.73 -24.16 -20.90
N ALA A 573 -17.60 -23.48 -20.95
CA ALA A 573 -16.30 -24.07 -21.26
C ALA A 573 -15.22 -23.51 -20.32
N TRP A 574 -14.14 -24.26 -20.15
CA TRP A 574 -12.94 -23.78 -19.47
C TRP A 574 -11.99 -23.17 -20.49
N ARG A 575 -11.49 -21.96 -20.23
CA ARG A 575 -10.40 -21.35 -21.00
C ARG A 575 -9.16 -21.27 -20.13
N CYS A 576 -8.08 -21.89 -20.60
CA CYS A 576 -6.78 -21.92 -19.95
C CYS A 576 -5.83 -21.04 -20.75
N VAL A 577 -5.21 -20.05 -20.11
CA VAL A 577 -4.26 -19.11 -20.71
C VAL A 577 -2.91 -19.23 -20.01
N PRO A 578 -2.00 -20.09 -20.50
CA PRO A 578 -0.66 -20.23 -19.94
C PRO A 578 0.17 -18.97 -20.19
N ASN A 579 0.99 -18.56 -19.22
CA ASN A 579 1.88 -17.40 -19.39
C ASN A 579 2.82 -17.60 -20.59
N GLY A 580 2.90 -16.61 -21.49
CA GLY A 580 3.62 -16.68 -22.76
C GLY A 580 3.16 -17.82 -23.69
N GLY A 581 1.91 -18.28 -23.57
CA GLY A 581 1.31 -19.35 -24.35
C GLY A 581 0.03 -18.92 -25.06
N LYS A 582 -0.51 -19.78 -25.92
CA LYS A 582 -1.82 -19.56 -26.55
C LYS A 582 -2.94 -20.02 -25.61
N ALA A 583 -4.06 -19.31 -25.62
CA ALA A 583 -5.28 -19.73 -24.94
C ALA A 583 -5.82 -21.04 -25.54
N VAL A 584 -6.25 -21.96 -24.67
CA VAL A 584 -6.87 -23.24 -25.02
C VAL A 584 -8.24 -23.28 -24.37
N THR A 585 -9.29 -23.64 -25.13
CA THR A 585 -10.67 -23.72 -24.62
C THR A 585 -11.16 -25.16 -24.68
N SER A 586 -11.79 -25.65 -23.60
CA SER A 586 -12.34 -27.00 -23.51
C SER A 586 -13.54 -27.21 -24.43
N ALA A 587 -13.97 -28.47 -24.56
CA ALA A 587 -15.30 -28.75 -25.09
C ALA A 587 -16.39 -28.05 -24.24
N ALA A 588 -17.46 -27.60 -24.91
CA ALA A 588 -18.59 -26.94 -24.27
C ALA A 588 -19.53 -27.93 -23.59
N VAL A 589 -20.00 -27.60 -22.38
CA VAL A 589 -20.97 -28.39 -21.61
C VAL A 589 -22.21 -27.54 -21.36
N ARG A 590 -23.40 -28.10 -21.61
CA ARG A 590 -24.68 -27.41 -21.40
C ARG A 590 -25.30 -27.74 -20.06
N VAL A 591 -25.86 -26.71 -19.42
CA VAL A 591 -26.69 -26.83 -18.22
C VAL A 591 -28.14 -26.59 -18.63
N GLY A 592 -29.01 -27.57 -18.33
CA GLY A 592 -30.41 -27.57 -18.72
C GLY A 592 -31.28 -26.55 -17.96
N ALA A 593 -32.51 -26.37 -18.43
CA ALA A 593 -33.46 -25.42 -17.88
C ALA A 593 -33.77 -25.71 -16.39
N GLY A 594 -33.66 -24.67 -15.56
CA GLY A 594 -33.89 -24.74 -14.11
C GLY A 594 -33.05 -23.74 -13.31
N GLY A 595 -31.92 -23.28 -13.87
CA GLY A 595 -31.20 -22.12 -13.37
C GLY A 595 -31.72 -20.82 -13.99
N GLY A 596 -31.87 -19.76 -13.21
CA GLY A 596 -32.09 -18.41 -13.75
C GLY A 596 -30.94 -17.96 -14.66
N SER A 597 -31.12 -16.87 -15.39
CA SER A 597 -30.01 -16.19 -16.07
C SER A 597 -29.03 -15.66 -15.01
N VAL A 598 -27.74 -15.92 -15.22
CA VAL A 598 -26.66 -15.37 -14.40
C VAL A 598 -25.92 -14.33 -15.22
N GLN A 599 -25.63 -13.18 -14.61
CA GLN A 599 -24.83 -12.14 -15.23
C GLN A 599 -23.36 -12.59 -15.27
N ALA A 600 -22.85 -12.79 -16.48
CA ALA A 600 -21.43 -12.97 -16.76
C ALA A 600 -20.84 -11.64 -17.24
N VAL A 601 -19.55 -11.43 -16.98
CA VAL A 601 -18.84 -10.22 -17.40
C VAL A 601 -18.23 -10.44 -18.77
N LEU A 602 -18.53 -9.59 -19.75
CA LEU A 602 -17.84 -9.62 -21.05
C LEU A 602 -16.42 -9.08 -20.85
N PRO A 603 -15.35 -9.83 -21.17
CA PRO A 603 -13.98 -9.41 -20.90
C PRO A 603 -13.63 -8.14 -21.71
N VAL A 604 -12.55 -7.48 -21.30
CA VAL A 604 -12.04 -6.25 -21.94
C VAL A 604 -10.61 -6.52 -22.39
N SER A 605 -10.24 -6.02 -23.57
CA SER A 605 -8.86 -6.01 -24.06
C SER A 605 -8.26 -4.61 -23.97
N GLU A 606 -6.92 -4.51 -23.94
CA GLU A 606 -6.20 -3.23 -24.12
C GLU A 606 -6.70 -2.47 -25.36
N LYS A 607 -7.04 -3.20 -26.43
CA LYS A 607 -7.54 -2.63 -27.69
C LYS A 607 -8.91 -1.97 -27.54
N ASP A 608 -9.79 -2.46 -26.67
CA ASP A 608 -11.08 -1.82 -26.39
C ASP A 608 -10.90 -0.48 -25.64
N LEU A 609 -9.91 -0.40 -24.76
CA LEU A 609 -9.57 0.79 -23.97
C LEU A 609 -8.68 1.79 -24.73
N ALA A 610 -8.02 1.38 -25.82
CA ALA A 610 -7.12 2.24 -26.59
C ALA A 610 -7.77 3.51 -27.14
N ALA A 611 -9.04 3.45 -27.57
CA ALA A 611 -9.76 4.63 -28.06
C ALA A 611 -10.18 5.59 -26.93
N PRO A 612 -10.81 5.13 -25.82
CA PRO A 612 -10.97 5.94 -24.60
C PRO A 612 -9.67 6.57 -24.09
N LEU A 613 -8.57 5.82 -24.04
CA LEU A 613 -7.25 6.31 -23.63
C LEU A 613 -6.73 7.43 -24.55
N ALA A 614 -6.85 7.28 -25.87
CA ALA A 614 -6.42 8.31 -26.82
C ALA A 614 -7.26 9.61 -26.69
N ALA A 615 -8.57 9.48 -26.48
CA ALA A 615 -9.45 10.62 -26.22
C ALA A 615 -9.09 11.30 -24.88
N TYR A 616 -8.88 10.52 -23.83
CA TYR A 616 -8.49 11.04 -22.51
C TYR A 616 -7.12 11.74 -22.53
N ARG A 617 -6.11 11.19 -23.22
CA ARG A 617 -4.81 11.87 -23.44
C ARG A 617 -4.98 13.21 -24.18
N THR A 618 -5.95 13.31 -25.09
CA THR A 618 -6.26 14.57 -25.80
C THR A 618 -6.89 15.60 -24.86
N TYR A 619 -7.81 15.17 -23.99
CA TYR A 619 -8.39 16.01 -22.93
C TYR A 619 -7.29 16.56 -21.99
N VAL A 620 -6.38 15.69 -21.53
CA VAL A 620 -5.28 16.10 -20.63
C VAL A 620 -4.29 17.05 -21.30
N ASP A 621 -3.90 16.86 -22.57
CA ASP A 621 -2.99 17.81 -23.25
C ASP A 621 -3.63 19.21 -23.41
N GLN A 622 -4.92 19.27 -23.76
CA GLN A 622 -5.67 20.52 -23.81
C GLN A 622 -5.77 21.18 -22.43
N GLY A 623 -6.04 20.38 -21.40
CA GLY A 623 -6.13 20.85 -20.02
C GLY A 623 -4.80 21.34 -19.45
N LEU A 624 -3.68 20.69 -19.82
CA LEU A 624 -2.32 21.13 -19.50
C LEU A 624 -1.98 22.45 -20.22
N ALA A 625 -2.47 22.68 -21.44
CA ALA A 625 -2.27 23.94 -22.14
C ALA A 625 -2.98 25.13 -21.46
N ASP A 626 -4.19 24.91 -20.93
CA ASP A 626 -4.89 25.94 -20.15
C ASP A 626 -4.21 26.14 -18.78
N LEU A 627 -3.86 25.06 -18.07
CA LEU A 627 -3.11 25.12 -16.81
C LEU A 627 -1.81 25.92 -16.95
N GLN A 628 -1.06 25.68 -18.02
CA GLN A 628 0.18 26.39 -18.36
C GLN A 628 -0.05 27.90 -18.55
N THR A 629 -1.21 28.29 -19.06
CA THR A 629 -1.58 29.70 -19.22
C THR A 629 -1.91 30.32 -17.85
N ARG A 630 -2.69 29.61 -17.03
CA ARG A 630 -3.13 30.06 -15.70
C ARG A 630 -1.98 30.20 -14.70
N THR A 631 -1.05 29.24 -14.66
CA THR A 631 0.13 29.31 -13.77
C THR A 631 1.08 30.43 -14.16
N ARG A 632 1.20 30.78 -15.44
CA ARG A 632 1.93 31.98 -15.89
C ARG A 632 1.25 33.29 -15.50
N THR A 633 -0.09 33.36 -15.51
CA THR A 633 -0.82 34.53 -14.97
C THR A 633 -0.53 34.69 -13.48
N LEU A 634 -0.71 33.62 -12.69
CA LEU A 634 -0.40 33.60 -11.25
C LEU A 634 1.06 34.01 -10.96
N GLN A 635 2.02 33.52 -11.75
CA GLN A 635 3.41 33.94 -11.65
C GLN A 635 3.56 35.45 -11.95
N SER A 636 2.96 35.94 -13.04
CA SER A 636 3.05 37.35 -13.44
C SER A 636 2.42 38.31 -12.43
N ASP A 637 1.41 37.89 -11.67
CA ASP A 637 0.81 38.73 -10.63
C ASP A 637 1.67 38.75 -9.36
N LEU A 638 2.34 37.65 -9.01
CA LEU A 638 3.31 37.60 -7.92
C LEU A 638 4.61 38.35 -8.26
N ASP A 639 5.09 38.24 -9.49
CA ASP A 639 6.23 39.04 -10.00
C ASP A 639 5.92 40.55 -10.03
N ALA A 640 4.62 40.92 -10.09
CA ALA A 640 4.13 42.30 -10.10
C ALA A 640 3.57 42.79 -8.74
N ASP A 641 3.77 42.04 -7.64
CA ASP A 641 3.30 42.34 -6.27
C ASP A 641 1.77 42.53 -6.12
N LYS A 642 0.98 41.87 -6.97
CA LYS A 642 -0.50 41.94 -6.97
C LYS A 642 -1.15 40.79 -6.19
N LEU A 643 -0.91 40.73 -4.88
CA LEU A 643 -1.38 39.64 -4.02
C LEU A 643 -2.89 39.33 -4.13
N ASP A 644 -3.75 40.34 -4.25
CA ASP A 644 -5.21 40.13 -4.37
C ASP A 644 -5.64 39.61 -5.75
N GLN A 645 -4.86 39.86 -6.81
CA GLN A 645 -5.09 39.24 -8.11
C GLN A 645 -4.57 37.80 -8.11
N ALA A 646 -3.37 37.57 -7.54
CA ALA A 646 -2.81 36.24 -7.37
C ALA A 646 -3.75 35.29 -6.58
N ARG A 647 -4.45 35.76 -5.54
CA ARG A 647 -5.50 34.98 -4.85
C ARG A 647 -6.66 34.58 -5.77
N LYS A 648 -7.08 35.47 -6.66
CA LYS A 648 -8.19 35.21 -7.61
C LYS A 648 -7.78 34.24 -8.72
N ASP A 649 -6.55 34.34 -9.22
CA ASP A 649 -6.06 33.50 -10.32
C ASP A 649 -5.43 32.18 -9.85
N TRP A 650 -5.05 32.07 -8.57
CA TRP A 650 -4.65 30.79 -7.96
C TRP A 650 -5.77 29.74 -8.03
N LEU A 651 -7.01 30.09 -7.67
CA LEU A 651 -8.10 29.11 -7.60
C LEU A 651 -8.44 28.49 -8.97
N PRO A 652 -8.65 29.25 -10.06
CA PRO A 652 -8.84 28.69 -11.39
C PRO A 652 -7.64 27.90 -11.90
N ALA A 653 -6.42 28.22 -11.47
CA ALA A 653 -5.23 27.43 -11.81
C ALA A 653 -5.22 26.08 -11.07
N HIS A 654 -5.53 26.06 -9.77
CA HIS A 654 -5.59 24.85 -8.97
C HIS A 654 -6.75 23.92 -9.40
N THR A 655 -7.96 24.45 -9.62
CA THR A 655 -9.09 23.63 -10.08
C THR A 655 -8.89 23.11 -11.50
N GLN A 656 -8.19 23.85 -12.37
CA GLN A 656 -7.79 23.35 -13.69
C GLN A 656 -6.74 22.23 -13.62
N TYR A 657 -5.93 22.15 -12.55
CA TYR A 657 -5.08 20.97 -12.30
C TYR A 657 -5.90 19.79 -11.77
N ALA A 658 -6.75 20.06 -10.77
CA ALA A 658 -7.58 19.03 -10.13
C ALA A 658 -8.52 18.32 -11.12
N SER A 659 -9.14 19.06 -12.05
CA SER A 659 -10.01 18.47 -13.09
C SER A 659 -9.28 17.53 -14.05
N LEU A 660 -7.95 17.63 -14.18
CA LEU A 660 -7.18 16.66 -14.95
C LEU A 660 -7.20 15.28 -14.29
N GLY A 661 -7.48 15.18 -12.98
CA GLY A 661 -8.11 14.04 -12.28
C GLY A 661 -7.47 12.65 -12.40
N ALA A 662 -7.38 12.09 -13.60
CA ALA A 662 -6.92 10.73 -13.87
C ALA A 662 -5.43 10.64 -14.28
N ALA A 663 -4.61 11.64 -13.95
CA ALA A 663 -3.21 11.68 -14.34
C ALA A 663 -2.20 11.60 -13.18
N TYR A 664 -2.63 11.50 -11.92
CA TYR A 664 -1.74 11.50 -10.75
C TYR A 664 -0.60 10.45 -10.78
N GLY A 665 -0.83 9.24 -11.32
CA GLY A 665 0.23 8.24 -11.53
C GLY A 665 1.07 8.48 -12.80
N THR A 666 0.45 9.06 -13.82
CA THR A 666 1.03 9.38 -15.14
C THR A 666 1.96 10.60 -15.10
N PHE A 667 1.67 11.55 -14.20
CA PHE A 667 2.48 12.74 -13.97
C PHE A 667 3.75 12.44 -13.15
N ALA A 668 3.84 11.25 -12.54
CA ALA A 668 5.00 10.79 -11.77
C ALA A 668 5.48 11.86 -10.75
N ASP A 669 6.78 12.16 -10.71
CA ASP A 669 7.37 13.14 -9.79
C ASP A 669 6.84 14.59 -9.97
N PHE A 670 6.11 14.90 -11.05
CA PHE A 670 5.53 16.25 -11.23
C PHE A 670 4.37 16.52 -10.27
N ASP A 671 3.56 15.52 -9.91
CA ASP A 671 2.43 15.73 -8.99
C ASP A 671 2.91 16.23 -7.62
N ALA A 672 3.94 15.59 -7.07
CA ALA A 672 4.53 15.97 -5.79
C ALA A 672 5.15 17.38 -5.78
N LYS A 673 5.50 17.94 -6.95
CA LYS A 673 6.02 19.32 -7.09
C LYS A 673 4.92 20.35 -7.35
N ILE A 674 3.93 19.98 -8.17
CA ILE A 674 2.84 20.86 -8.60
C ILE A 674 1.78 20.98 -7.50
N ASN A 675 1.42 19.88 -6.85
CA ASN A 675 0.39 19.83 -5.82
C ASN A 675 0.83 19.08 -4.54
N GLY A 676 2.12 19.18 -4.22
CA GLY A 676 2.71 18.58 -3.01
C GLY A 676 2.07 19.10 -1.72
N ARG A 677 1.74 18.17 -0.80
CA ARG A 677 1.21 18.46 0.54
C ARG A 677 2.30 18.29 1.60
N THR A 678 2.12 18.91 2.76
CA THR A 678 3.05 18.81 3.90
C THR A 678 3.05 17.44 4.61
N ALA A 679 2.09 16.57 4.29
CA ALA A 679 1.98 15.23 4.87
C ALA A 679 3.22 14.38 4.54
N GLY A 680 3.99 14.02 5.58
CA GLY A 680 5.25 13.27 5.44
C GLY A 680 6.52 14.13 5.36
N LEU A 681 6.39 15.46 5.26
CA LEU A 681 7.51 16.40 5.32
C LEU A 681 7.90 16.69 6.78
N ALA A 682 9.20 16.76 7.06
CA ALA A 682 9.70 16.85 8.43
C ALA A 682 9.61 18.27 9.00
N GLY A 683 9.72 19.29 8.13
CA GLY A 683 9.47 20.69 8.47
C GLY A 683 8.00 21.13 8.34
N GLY A 684 7.09 20.25 7.89
CA GLY A 684 5.71 20.63 7.60
C GLY A 684 5.64 21.76 6.56
N VAL A 685 5.02 22.89 6.91
CA VAL A 685 4.93 24.09 6.06
C VAL A 685 6.28 24.82 5.88
N ASP A 686 7.25 24.57 6.77
CA ASP A 686 8.59 25.15 6.73
C ASP A 686 9.61 24.22 6.03
N ASP A 687 9.17 23.06 5.51
CA ASP A 687 10.05 22.12 4.82
C ASP A 687 10.44 22.66 3.44
N PRO A 688 11.73 22.67 3.04
CA PRO A 688 12.15 23.14 1.72
C PRO A 688 11.60 22.29 0.56
N ALA A 689 11.08 21.08 0.82
CA ALA A 689 10.37 20.29 -0.17
C ALA A 689 8.89 20.68 -0.38
N PHE A 690 8.32 21.54 0.47
CA PHE A 690 6.95 22.03 0.30
C PHE A 690 6.91 23.09 -0.81
N THR A 691 6.39 22.70 -1.97
CA THR A 691 6.35 23.50 -3.21
C THR A 691 4.96 23.42 -3.86
N GLY A 692 4.79 24.06 -5.03
CA GLY A 692 3.54 23.96 -5.80
C GLY A 692 2.39 24.82 -5.29
N PHE A 693 1.17 24.47 -5.71
CA PHE A 693 -0.06 25.20 -5.42
C PHE A 693 -0.28 25.42 -3.92
N HIS A 694 -0.25 24.37 -3.10
CA HIS A 694 -0.45 24.44 -1.65
C HIS A 694 0.61 25.28 -0.92
N ARG A 695 1.87 25.31 -1.41
CA ARG A 695 2.89 26.22 -0.85
C ARG A 695 2.57 27.68 -1.13
N ILE A 696 2.09 27.99 -2.33
CA ILE A 696 1.67 29.34 -2.72
C ILE A 696 0.40 29.73 -1.98
N GLU A 697 -0.55 28.81 -1.84
CA GLU A 697 -1.77 28.94 -1.04
C GLU A 697 -1.46 29.33 0.40
N TYR A 698 -0.65 28.52 1.10
CA TYR A 698 -0.22 28.81 2.45
C TYR A 698 0.34 30.24 2.57
N GLY A 699 1.19 30.64 1.62
CA GLY A 699 1.74 31.99 1.54
C GLY A 699 0.70 33.10 1.36
N LEU A 700 -0.18 32.97 0.37
CA LEU A 700 -1.19 33.97 0.00
C LEU A 700 -2.22 34.21 1.11
N TRP A 701 -2.59 33.16 1.84
CA TRP A 701 -3.60 33.24 2.91
C TRP A 701 -2.99 33.47 4.32
N HIS A 702 -1.68 33.26 4.51
CA HIS A 702 -0.96 33.60 5.76
C HIS A 702 -0.11 34.88 5.67
N GLY A 703 -0.31 35.71 4.65
CA GLY A 703 0.25 37.07 4.57
C GLY A 703 1.74 37.16 4.21
N GLN A 704 2.29 36.17 3.51
CA GLN A 704 3.65 36.27 2.96
C GLN A 704 3.69 37.26 1.79
N SER A 705 4.78 38.01 1.66
CA SER A 705 4.96 38.99 0.57
C SER A 705 5.11 38.33 -0.80
N ALA A 706 4.76 39.01 -1.89
CA ALA A 706 4.88 38.44 -3.22
C ALA A 706 6.34 38.10 -3.56
N ALA A 707 7.32 38.89 -3.09
CA ALA A 707 8.74 38.58 -3.18
C ALA A 707 9.14 37.24 -2.52
N THR A 708 8.40 36.79 -1.49
CA THR A 708 8.59 35.47 -0.86
C THR A 708 8.00 34.34 -1.70
N LEU A 709 6.93 34.62 -2.47
CA LEU A 709 6.15 33.63 -3.21
C LEU A 709 6.55 33.50 -4.68
N ALA A 710 7.08 34.55 -5.30
CA ALA A 710 7.53 34.58 -6.70
C ALA A 710 8.48 33.42 -7.06
N PRO A 711 9.46 33.01 -6.23
CA PRO A 711 10.28 31.83 -6.51
C PRO A 711 9.47 30.53 -6.63
N TYR A 712 8.46 30.34 -5.79
CA TYR A 712 7.59 29.15 -5.81
C TYR A 712 6.61 29.18 -6.99
N ALA A 713 6.06 30.34 -7.34
CA ALA A 713 5.20 30.50 -8.51
C ALA A 713 5.95 30.27 -9.83
N LYS A 714 7.20 30.76 -9.91
CA LYS A 714 8.10 30.48 -11.03
C LYS A 714 8.47 29.00 -11.11
N GLN A 715 8.71 28.33 -9.98
CA GLN A 715 8.95 26.89 -9.95
C GLN A 715 7.72 26.11 -10.42
N LEU A 716 6.53 26.45 -9.93
CA LEU A 716 5.26 25.84 -10.34
C LEU A 716 5.01 25.99 -11.86
N ALA A 717 5.20 27.20 -12.41
CA ALA A 717 5.07 27.42 -13.86
C ALA A 717 6.10 26.60 -14.66
N ALA A 718 7.34 26.48 -14.18
CA ALA A 718 8.37 25.66 -14.81
C ALA A 718 8.10 24.15 -14.73
N ASP A 719 7.56 23.65 -13.62
CA ASP A 719 7.18 22.24 -13.47
C ASP A 719 5.96 21.89 -14.34
N VAL A 720 4.99 22.81 -14.51
CA VAL A 720 3.87 22.64 -15.47
C VAL A 720 4.36 22.70 -16.92
N ASP A 721 5.30 23.59 -17.26
CA ASP A 721 5.93 23.65 -18.58
C ASP A 721 6.65 22.33 -18.92
N ALA A 722 7.41 21.79 -17.96
CA ALA A 722 8.12 20.51 -18.09
C ALA A 722 7.14 19.32 -18.15
N LEU A 723 6.10 19.29 -17.32
CA LEU A 723 5.06 18.26 -17.36
C LEU A 723 4.40 18.22 -18.74
N ARG A 724 4.01 19.36 -19.30
CA ARG A 724 3.40 19.40 -20.64
C ARG A 724 4.36 18.92 -21.74
N MET A 725 5.66 19.20 -21.62
CA MET A 725 6.68 18.73 -22.55
C MET A 725 6.92 17.21 -22.48
N ASP A 726 6.80 16.61 -21.29
CA ASP A 726 7.05 15.19 -21.07
C ASP A 726 5.80 14.32 -21.17
N PHE A 727 4.61 14.86 -20.93
CA PHE A 727 3.33 14.13 -20.99
C PHE A 727 3.12 13.29 -22.27
N PRO A 728 3.45 13.75 -23.49
CA PRO A 728 3.35 12.92 -24.70
C PRO A 728 4.17 11.62 -24.64
N LYS A 729 5.23 11.57 -23.82
CA LYS A 729 6.13 10.42 -23.63
C LYS A 729 5.76 9.56 -22.42
N GLN A 730 4.88 10.04 -21.54
CA GLN A 730 4.50 9.31 -20.33
C GLN A 730 3.72 8.06 -20.71
N ASP A 731 4.11 6.95 -20.08
CA ASP A 731 3.41 5.68 -20.17
C ASP A 731 2.07 5.79 -19.44
N PHE A 732 1.05 5.11 -19.96
CA PHE A 732 -0.31 5.19 -19.44
C PHE A 732 -0.97 3.82 -19.61
N ASP A 733 -1.06 3.09 -18.51
CA ASP A 733 -1.76 1.80 -18.46
C ASP A 733 -3.24 2.02 -18.83
N PRO A 734 -3.80 1.35 -19.85
CA PRO A 734 -5.21 1.49 -20.17
C PRO A 734 -6.14 1.08 -19.00
N ALA A 735 -5.69 0.22 -18.09
CA ALA A 735 -6.43 -0.19 -16.90
C ALA A 735 -6.60 0.92 -15.84
N ASP A 736 -5.77 1.97 -15.88
CA ASP A 736 -5.90 3.13 -14.99
C ASP A 736 -7.21 3.90 -15.24
N LEU A 737 -7.71 3.97 -16.49
CA LEU A 737 -8.92 4.74 -16.81
C LEU A 737 -10.15 4.32 -15.98
N PRO A 738 -10.56 3.04 -15.97
CA PRO A 738 -11.70 2.61 -15.17
C PRO A 738 -11.43 2.70 -13.66
N LEU A 739 -10.21 2.38 -13.20
CA LEU A 739 -9.79 2.51 -11.80
C LEU A 739 -10.02 3.93 -11.27
N ARG A 740 -9.57 4.93 -12.03
CA ARG A 740 -9.59 6.34 -11.63
C ARG A 740 -11.00 6.95 -11.58
N THR A 741 -12.00 6.32 -12.19
CA THR A 741 -13.41 6.71 -12.00
C THR A 741 -13.85 6.64 -10.53
N HIS A 742 -13.26 5.73 -9.74
CA HIS A 742 -13.48 5.61 -8.30
C HIS A 742 -12.46 6.42 -7.49
N GLU A 743 -11.16 6.23 -7.76
CA GLU A 743 -10.08 6.77 -6.93
C GLU A 743 -10.09 8.30 -6.81
N ILE A 744 -10.54 9.04 -7.84
CA ILE A 744 -10.60 10.51 -7.80
C ILE A 744 -11.51 10.98 -6.67
N LEU A 745 -12.70 10.38 -6.54
CA LEU A 745 -13.67 10.77 -5.52
C LEU A 745 -13.37 10.15 -4.15
N GLU A 746 -12.71 8.99 -4.10
CA GLU A 746 -12.22 8.41 -2.84
C GLU A 746 -11.14 9.31 -2.23
N ASN A 747 -10.20 9.76 -3.06
CA ASN A 747 -9.23 10.79 -2.67
C ASN A 747 -9.89 12.12 -2.30
N THR A 748 -10.99 12.49 -2.98
CA THR A 748 -11.74 13.71 -2.64
C THR A 748 -12.38 13.64 -1.26
N LEU A 749 -12.96 12.49 -0.90
CA LEU A 749 -13.47 12.23 0.45
C LEU A 749 -12.36 12.23 1.50
N HIS A 750 -11.21 11.62 1.19
CA HIS A 750 -10.09 11.51 2.13
C HIS A 750 -9.28 12.80 2.31
N ARG A 751 -9.22 13.67 1.30
CA ARG A 751 -8.40 14.89 1.27
C ARG A 751 -9.27 16.12 1.41
N GLU A 752 -9.99 16.47 0.34
CA GLU A 752 -10.77 17.71 0.26
C GLU A 752 -11.84 17.77 1.35
N LEU A 753 -12.82 16.85 1.38
CA LEU A 753 -13.96 16.92 2.33
C LEU A 753 -13.56 16.77 3.81
N SER A 754 -12.37 16.21 4.07
CA SER A 754 -11.80 16.16 5.40
C SER A 754 -11.11 17.47 5.86
N GLY A 755 -10.86 18.40 4.93
CA GLY A 755 -10.07 19.61 5.13
C GLY A 755 -8.56 19.37 5.29
N ASN A 756 -8.05 18.22 4.81
CA ASN A 756 -6.63 17.85 4.88
C ASN A 756 -5.80 18.37 3.69
N ALA A 757 -6.42 19.03 2.71
CA ALA A 757 -5.72 19.70 1.60
C ALA A 757 -5.79 21.24 1.67
N ASP A 758 -6.64 21.82 2.52
CA ASP A 758 -6.76 23.26 2.74
C ASP A 758 -5.53 23.86 3.46
N TYR A 759 -4.82 24.78 2.80
CA TYR A 759 -3.73 25.55 3.41
C TYR A 759 -4.13 27.01 3.70
N GLY A 760 -5.42 27.26 3.85
CA GLY A 760 -6.02 28.51 4.29
C GLY A 760 -6.93 29.17 3.25
N SER A 761 -7.10 28.58 2.07
CA SER A 761 -7.98 29.13 1.03
C SER A 761 -9.46 28.95 1.35
N GLY A 762 -9.85 27.89 2.05
CA GLY A 762 -11.26 27.53 2.24
C GLY A 762 -11.94 26.99 0.98
N THR A 763 -11.18 26.55 -0.03
CA THR A 763 -11.70 26.26 -1.39
C THR A 763 -11.85 24.77 -1.74
N GLU A 764 -11.71 23.86 -0.77
CA GLU A 764 -11.83 22.39 -0.96
C GLU A 764 -13.09 21.95 -1.73
N LEU A 765 -14.21 22.68 -1.61
CA LEU A 765 -15.45 22.41 -2.35
C LEU A 765 -15.34 22.74 -3.85
N ALA A 766 -14.51 23.71 -4.23
CA ALA A 766 -14.18 24.00 -5.62
C ALA A 766 -13.26 22.91 -6.21
N THR A 767 -12.31 22.38 -5.42
CA THR A 767 -11.52 21.21 -5.80
C THR A 767 -12.41 19.97 -5.94
N THR A 768 -13.42 19.83 -5.07
CA THR A 768 -14.45 18.78 -5.14
C THR A 768 -15.28 18.89 -6.43
N GLU A 769 -15.73 20.09 -6.82
CA GLU A 769 -16.40 20.35 -8.11
C GLU A 769 -15.51 19.91 -9.29
N ALA A 770 -14.23 20.32 -9.30
CA ALA A 770 -13.28 19.95 -10.34
C ALA A 770 -13.01 18.43 -10.42
N ASN A 771 -12.93 17.74 -9.28
CA ASN A 771 -12.75 16.29 -9.22
C ASN A 771 -14.00 15.54 -9.73
N LEU A 772 -15.21 16.08 -9.49
CA LEU A 772 -16.44 15.56 -10.11
C LEU A 772 -16.43 15.74 -11.63
N ASP A 773 -15.95 16.89 -12.14
CA ASP A 773 -15.80 17.13 -13.58
C ASP A 773 -14.83 16.15 -14.25
N GLY A 774 -13.64 15.95 -13.66
CA GLY A 774 -12.66 14.98 -14.16
C GLY A 774 -13.18 13.53 -14.13
N THR A 775 -13.93 13.17 -13.09
CA THR A 775 -14.61 11.86 -13.00
C THR A 775 -15.67 11.71 -14.09
N ARG A 776 -16.46 12.76 -14.35
CA ARG A 776 -17.51 12.76 -15.38
C ARG A 776 -16.95 12.59 -16.78
N GLU A 777 -15.78 13.17 -17.08
CA GLU A 777 -15.08 12.98 -18.36
C GLU A 777 -14.70 11.51 -18.58
N LEU A 778 -14.06 10.86 -17.60
CA LEU A 778 -13.73 9.42 -17.68
C LEU A 778 -14.99 8.56 -17.90
N LEU A 779 -16.06 8.83 -17.13
CA LEU A 779 -17.33 8.13 -17.26
C LEU A 779 -17.96 8.32 -18.64
N SER A 780 -17.82 9.50 -19.26
CA SER A 780 -18.26 9.78 -20.63
C SER A 780 -17.53 8.90 -21.64
N LEU A 781 -16.19 8.86 -21.56
CA LEU A 781 -15.33 8.08 -22.47
C LEU A 781 -15.52 6.56 -22.33
N LEU A 782 -15.80 6.08 -21.11
CA LEU A 782 -15.98 4.65 -20.81
C LEU A 782 -17.42 4.16 -20.96
N ARG A 783 -18.43 5.04 -21.01
CA ARG A 783 -19.86 4.71 -21.09
C ARG A 783 -20.21 3.60 -22.10
N PRO A 784 -19.71 3.60 -23.36
CA PRO A 784 -20.04 2.56 -24.33
C PRO A 784 -19.54 1.16 -23.93
N LEU A 785 -18.45 1.08 -23.15
CA LEU A 785 -17.91 -0.16 -22.62
C LEU A 785 -18.67 -0.62 -21.38
N ILE A 786 -19.10 0.31 -20.52
CA ILE A 786 -19.84 0.01 -19.29
C ILE A 786 -21.26 -0.44 -19.63
N ASP A 787 -22.00 0.28 -20.47
CA ASP A 787 -23.40 -0.04 -20.81
C ASP A 787 -23.55 -1.42 -21.48
N LYS A 788 -22.57 -1.80 -22.30
CA LYS A 788 -22.49 -3.13 -22.95
C LYS A 788 -22.40 -4.28 -21.93
N ARG A 789 -21.96 -4.01 -20.70
CA ARG A 789 -21.68 -4.99 -19.64
C ARG A 789 -22.69 -4.90 -18.50
N ASN A 790 -23.08 -3.69 -18.12
CA ASN A 790 -24.13 -3.42 -17.14
C ASN A 790 -24.75 -2.03 -17.31
N ALA A 791 -25.78 -1.93 -18.16
CA ALA A 791 -26.56 -0.70 -18.42
C ALA A 791 -27.29 -0.09 -17.19
N LYS A 792 -27.16 -0.67 -15.98
CA LYS A 792 -27.71 -0.09 -14.75
C LYS A 792 -26.72 0.78 -13.97
N VAL A 793 -25.42 0.56 -14.14
CA VAL A 793 -24.38 1.27 -13.37
C VAL A 793 -24.39 2.75 -13.70
N ILE A 794 -24.35 3.09 -14.98
CA ILE A 794 -24.27 4.47 -15.46
C ILE A 794 -25.45 5.34 -14.99
N PRO A 795 -26.73 4.93 -15.10
CA PRO A 795 -27.85 5.69 -14.54
C PRO A 795 -27.80 5.91 -13.02
N ALA A 796 -27.26 4.94 -12.26
CA ALA A 796 -27.11 5.07 -10.81
C ALA A 796 -25.99 6.06 -10.44
N VAL A 797 -24.81 5.90 -11.06
CA VAL A 797 -23.68 6.83 -10.94
C VAL A 797 -24.10 8.25 -11.35
N ASP A 798 -24.73 8.44 -12.51
CA ASP A 798 -25.21 9.75 -12.98
C ASP A 798 -26.17 10.42 -11.98
N THR A 799 -26.95 9.62 -11.24
CA THR A 799 -27.89 10.12 -10.22
C THR A 799 -27.16 10.62 -8.97
N TRP A 800 -26.18 9.88 -8.48
CA TRP A 800 -25.38 10.28 -7.31
C TRP A 800 -24.33 11.35 -7.63
N MET A 801 -23.79 11.39 -8.86
CA MET A 801 -22.98 12.50 -9.38
C MET A 801 -23.76 13.81 -9.29
N ARG A 802 -24.94 13.89 -9.92
CA ARG A 802 -25.78 15.10 -9.89
C ARG A 802 -26.18 15.52 -8.47
N ARG A 803 -26.51 14.56 -7.60
CA ARG A 803 -26.88 14.85 -6.21
C ARG A 803 -25.70 15.44 -5.43
N THR A 804 -24.51 14.88 -5.59
CA THR A 804 -23.29 15.34 -4.93
C THR A 804 -22.90 16.74 -5.43
N GLU A 805 -22.91 16.92 -6.75
CA GLU A 805 -22.71 18.22 -7.41
C GLU A 805 -23.69 19.29 -6.91
N GLN A 806 -24.99 18.97 -6.79
CA GLN A 806 -25.98 19.89 -6.23
C GLN A 806 -25.69 20.28 -4.77
N LEU A 807 -25.22 19.33 -3.94
CA LEU A 807 -24.86 19.61 -2.54
C LEU A 807 -23.61 20.48 -2.43
N VAL A 808 -22.62 20.29 -3.33
CA VAL A 808 -21.40 21.11 -3.43
C VAL A 808 -21.75 22.52 -3.91
N LEU A 809 -22.48 22.64 -5.02
CA LEU A 809 -22.91 23.92 -5.59
C LEU A 809 -23.81 24.74 -4.66
N ALA A 810 -24.59 24.10 -3.79
CA ALA A 810 -25.39 24.79 -2.77
C ALA A 810 -24.55 25.57 -1.74
N GLN A 811 -23.23 25.32 -1.66
CA GLN A 811 -22.30 26.03 -0.77
C GLN A 811 -21.53 27.16 -1.46
N ARG A 812 -21.81 27.40 -2.75
CA ARG A 812 -21.22 28.46 -3.57
C ARG A 812 -22.13 29.69 -3.56
N ALA A 813 -21.59 30.84 -3.21
CA ALA A 813 -22.32 32.11 -3.22
C ALA A 813 -22.48 32.67 -4.64
N GLU A 814 -23.41 33.61 -4.81
CA GLU A 814 -23.70 34.25 -6.12
C GLU A 814 -22.50 35.01 -6.71
N ASP A 815 -21.59 35.52 -5.86
CA ASP A 815 -20.34 36.16 -6.28
C ASP A 815 -19.23 35.16 -6.68
N GLY A 816 -19.52 33.86 -6.59
CA GLY A 816 -18.60 32.77 -6.91
C GLY A 816 -17.67 32.34 -5.77
N THR A 817 -17.78 32.95 -4.58
CA THR A 817 -17.05 32.50 -3.39
C THR A 817 -17.60 31.18 -2.85
N TRP A 818 -16.78 30.45 -2.10
CA TRP A 818 -17.11 29.14 -1.53
C TRP A 818 -17.19 29.21 -0.02
N THR A 819 -18.15 28.50 0.57
CA THR A 819 -18.22 28.33 2.01
C THR A 819 -17.11 27.37 2.47
N PRO A 820 -16.16 27.80 3.32
CA PRO A 820 -15.11 26.92 3.82
C PRO A 820 -15.70 25.75 4.60
N LEU A 821 -15.05 24.58 4.54
CA LEU A 821 -15.58 23.37 5.17
C LEU A 821 -15.83 23.54 6.68
N ASP A 822 -15.00 24.31 7.38
CA ASP A 822 -15.13 24.58 8.82
C ASP A 822 -16.30 25.53 9.17
N LYS A 823 -16.97 26.11 8.15
CA LYS A 823 -18.19 26.93 8.28
C LYS A 823 -19.46 26.20 7.85
N LEU A 824 -19.35 25.02 7.24
CA LEU A 824 -20.51 24.17 6.92
C LEU A 824 -21.21 23.69 8.20
N SER A 825 -22.52 23.49 8.13
CA SER A 825 -23.26 22.83 9.21
C SER A 825 -22.88 21.34 9.29
N ASP A 826 -22.96 20.76 10.49
CA ASP A 826 -22.76 19.31 10.68
C ASP A 826 -23.70 18.48 9.79
N THR A 827 -24.91 18.99 9.52
CA THR A 827 -25.89 18.31 8.67
C THR A 827 -25.47 18.33 7.21
N ASP A 828 -24.90 19.43 6.71
CA ASP A 828 -24.48 19.54 5.32
C ASP A 828 -23.16 18.81 5.06
N ARG A 829 -22.24 18.79 6.03
CA ARG A 829 -21.08 17.88 6.04
C ARG A 829 -21.53 16.41 5.94
N GLN A 830 -22.41 15.95 6.84
CA GLN A 830 -22.93 14.57 6.82
C GLN A 830 -23.66 14.22 5.50
N ARG A 831 -24.36 15.18 4.89
CA ARG A 831 -25.02 15.00 3.58
C ARG A 831 -24.02 14.88 2.43
N LEU A 832 -22.97 15.71 2.43
CA LEU A 832 -21.88 15.65 1.44
C LEU A 832 -21.14 14.32 1.56
N ASP A 833 -20.63 14.00 2.75
CA ASP A 833 -19.89 12.76 3.03
C ASP A 833 -20.72 11.51 2.67
N GLY A 834 -22.00 11.49 3.07
CA GLY A 834 -22.91 10.38 2.74
C GLY A 834 -23.27 10.29 1.25
N SER A 835 -23.31 11.42 0.52
CA SER A 835 -23.56 11.45 -0.92
C SER A 835 -22.33 10.98 -1.71
N VAL A 836 -21.12 11.40 -1.32
CA VAL A 836 -19.86 10.91 -1.92
C VAL A 836 -19.64 9.44 -1.58
N GLY A 837 -19.90 9.02 -0.33
CA GLY A 837 -19.82 7.62 0.08
C GLY A 837 -20.71 6.71 -0.78
N GLN A 838 -21.99 7.07 -0.98
CA GLN A 838 -22.86 6.29 -1.85
C GLN A 838 -22.45 6.37 -3.33
N LEU A 839 -21.98 7.52 -3.81
CA LEU A 839 -21.45 7.66 -5.17
C LEU A 839 -20.26 6.70 -5.41
N LEU A 840 -19.37 6.54 -4.42
CA LEU A 840 -18.27 5.58 -4.48
C LEU A 840 -18.77 4.12 -4.58
N GLU A 841 -19.79 3.75 -3.81
CA GLU A 841 -20.42 2.41 -3.91
C GLU A 841 -21.01 2.15 -5.32
N GLU A 842 -21.58 3.15 -6.00
CA GLU A 842 -22.06 3.00 -7.39
C GLU A 842 -20.93 2.97 -8.43
N LEU A 843 -19.77 3.59 -8.13
CA LEU A 843 -18.57 3.60 -8.98
C LEU A 843 -17.73 2.33 -8.83
N ALA A 844 -17.72 1.72 -7.66
CA ALA A 844 -16.92 0.55 -7.31
C ALA A 844 -17.02 -0.66 -8.29
N PRO A 845 -18.14 -0.93 -9.00
CA PRO A 845 -18.18 -1.98 -10.01
C PRO A 845 -17.45 -1.67 -11.33
N ILE A 846 -17.14 -0.40 -11.62
CA ILE A 846 -16.58 0.01 -12.93
C ILE A 846 -15.18 -0.58 -13.19
N PRO A 847 -14.22 -0.56 -12.24
CA PRO A 847 -12.93 -1.25 -12.38
C PRO A 847 -13.10 -2.73 -12.74
N ASP A 848 -13.84 -3.51 -11.96
CA ASP A 848 -14.06 -4.94 -12.19
C ASP A 848 -14.73 -5.25 -13.55
N LEU A 849 -15.70 -4.43 -13.95
CA LEU A 849 -16.41 -4.56 -15.23
C LEU A 849 -15.50 -4.26 -16.43
N LEU A 850 -14.49 -3.40 -16.26
CA LEU A 850 -13.59 -2.96 -17.31
C LEU A 850 -12.16 -3.52 -17.22
N GLU A 851 -11.89 -4.35 -16.22
CA GLU A 851 -10.63 -5.07 -16.04
C GLU A 851 -10.22 -5.84 -17.30
N ILE A 852 -8.96 -5.62 -17.69
CA ILE A 852 -8.32 -6.23 -18.85
C ILE A 852 -8.05 -7.71 -18.55
N ARG A 853 -8.74 -8.60 -19.25
CA ARG A 853 -8.63 -10.05 -19.04
C ARG A 853 -8.00 -10.72 -20.25
N LYS A 854 -7.01 -11.60 -20.05
CA LYS A 854 -6.35 -12.37 -21.14
C LYS A 854 -7.26 -13.39 -21.84
N ALA A 855 -8.53 -13.47 -21.41
CA ALA A 855 -9.59 -14.17 -22.10
C ALA A 855 -10.21 -13.41 -23.30
N ALA A 856 -9.93 -12.11 -23.44
CA ALA A 856 -10.47 -11.21 -24.48
C ALA A 856 -9.86 -11.45 -25.88
#